data_AF-A0A0J6F7Y0-F1
#
_entry.id   AF-A0A0J6F7Y0-F1
#
_cell.length_a   1.000
_cell.length_b   1.000
_cell.length_c   1.000
_cell.angle_alpha   90.00
_cell.angle_beta   90.00
_cell.angle_gamma   90.00
#
_symmetry.space_group_name_H-M   'P 1'
#
loop_
_entity.id
_entity.type
_entity.pdbx_description
1 polymer ?
#
loop_
_entity_poly.entity_id
_entity_poly.type
_entity_poly.pdbx_seq_one_letter_code
_entity_poly.pdbx_strand_id
1 'polypeptide(L)'
;MTNVAKPQRRSLLPGALPSVAQRRAAFEVQIRKSSSGGGGDYVKKRAIEGKKRSFRGAPGKLRRSLSRREKDRPPVSSEAKNGGTVSGGTDRHHLLESTPPGQPEESNAPEPDARIIETDSAAESYQATAAPPASPSKFSLTRYLSKSIRPRARLRFGPPIEKPDPLTAHIQIASSGDIQTIVENHTPDAPAPTAQFCEPLPKLVENSESVSLVSSLDTVASSTNASLFDRIFSSSPHPTITAPAPPMVSQAYRAMASESKEDGGLALPRLEDLLRHAEDLDKIPALKAEYTRKKAAVDAQLRDGLRDQLEAVQRSINQLTEGKKLILSTKNELRGIDTLCAESQAAVGDFAQIDQLARIHRNFEATMMMKQGLESFHNDLAEVERMLREDDEDLQNQPNLLNAHMAITRLRDFRDEAMDQISKSQDRSSEATLVEWFQGLDSVIEWFDDHLGTACMNLIPLVQSDNRSMVVRLAVVILSEEKNDAKVQALQDAQKDHQYLATRFKSMNIGPKTVRGYKQNFLKAIELYAQGQFEATKEGFLDDPDKLEKGFKWFFNDLFTVREGMQPLMPKKWKIYKTYTDIYHQMMHDWLVQFVDDDQLPAANMLAIIHWSDKYYTKMAKLGWAQADLTPHVIDDREGELVRDWRNLIIKALDEWIERMFAVDKRSFSERDIEALDTNPDGHFRIKTLGDLWRMLHEQLLAAGASQRTDVAEGVVDAMFRALKSRQTAWQTMLDEECAKYKGADAPPDNKGFQQLQDWLIAVANDQIACIDDNDASGQVGYLTRFRRDFEPLVTEKYLITRADTELNVLRDGYVDLSTHCITLFIDLIFSVDFRTTLPDFFTQKWYGEFAMKRMISTFEDYMTDYLSMIHPSLRDILIEELSDELLVHYLLCIRNRGAKFRRQDPFTEKFKDDILTLFAFFQQYPESFASTIKDRWRLVDWLVRLLEAEKGEVVNVYEGFKREYWDLNLSWVEAVLRSRDDFERSMVSAVKAKAAELSVERGAETIMGRVR
;
A
#
# COMPACT_ATOMS: atom_id res chain seq x y z
N MET A 1 -61.89 11.97 -42.97
CA MET A 1 -61.97 10.62 -42.36
C MET A 1 -60.55 10.21 -41.95
N THR A 2 -60.10 10.54 -40.74
CA THR A 2 -60.41 9.90 -39.44
C THR A 2 -59.70 8.57 -39.22
N ASN A 3 -58.46 8.65 -38.74
CA ASN A 3 -57.87 7.61 -37.90
C ASN A 3 -57.16 8.29 -36.73
N VAL A 4 -57.93 8.64 -35.69
CA VAL A 4 -57.44 9.35 -34.51
C VAL A 4 -56.92 8.33 -33.51
N ALA A 5 -55.60 8.32 -33.28
CA ALA A 5 -55.01 7.51 -32.23
C ALA A 5 -55.48 8.03 -30.86
N LYS A 6 -56.31 7.25 -30.17
CA LYS A 6 -56.70 7.54 -28.79
C LYS A 6 -55.46 7.44 -27.88
N PRO A 7 -55.18 8.43 -27.02
CA PRO A 7 -54.19 8.23 -25.95
C PRO A 7 -54.73 7.18 -24.97
N GLN A 8 -53.94 6.14 -24.69
CA GLN A 8 -54.24 5.22 -23.60
C GLN A 8 -53.99 5.92 -22.26
N ARG A 9 -55.04 6.49 -21.66
CA ARG A 9 -55.03 6.78 -20.22
C ARG A 9 -54.78 5.46 -19.49
N ARG A 10 -53.67 5.37 -18.75
CA ARG A 10 -53.54 4.37 -17.67
C ARG A 10 -54.53 4.79 -16.58
N SER A 11 -55.64 4.08 -16.46
CA SER A 11 -56.61 4.31 -15.40
C SER A 11 -56.04 3.83 -14.08
N LEU A 12 -55.61 4.77 -13.23
CA LEU A 12 -55.60 4.54 -11.79
C LEU A 12 -57.06 4.37 -11.33
N LEU A 13 -57.30 3.49 -10.38
CA LEU A 13 -58.58 3.44 -9.66
C LEU A 13 -58.66 4.66 -8.72
N PRO A 14 -59.87 5.20 -8.46
CA PRO A 14 -60.04 6.30 -7.52
C PRO A 14 -59.45 5.97 -6.14
N GLY A 15 -58.66 6.90 -5.58
CA GLY A 15 -58.19 6.80 -4.18
C GLY A 15 -56.96 5.93 -3.91
N ALA A 16 -56.30 5.35 -4.91
CA ALA A 16 -55.05 4.59 -4.69
C ALA A 16 -53.89 5.49 -4.19
N LEU A 17 -53.23 5.07 -3.11
CA LEU A 17 -52.02 5.71 -2.58
C LEU A 17 -50.82 5.38 -3.48
N PRO A 18 -50.03 6.37 -3.93
CA PRO A 18 -48.84 6.11 -4.75
C PRO A 18 -47.71 5.50 -3.91
N SER A 19 -47.20 4.34 -4.35
CA SER A 19 -45.94 3.77 -3.84
C SER A 19 -44.76 4.73 -4.05
N VAL A 20 -43.63 4.51 -3.35
CA VAL A 20 -42.41 5.34 -3.49
C VAL A 20 -42.01 5.53 -4.97
N ALA A 21 -42.05 4.47 -5.78
CA ALA A 21 -41.76 4.55 -7.22
C ALA A 21 -42.78 5.39 -8.02
N GLN A 22 -44.03 5.49 -7.56
CA GLN A 22 -45.06 6.35 -8.16
C GLN A 22 -44.98 7.78 -7.63
N ARG A 23 -44.63 8.01 -6.36
CA ARG A 23 -44.26 9.33 -5.83
C ARG A 23 -43.06 9.88 -6.59
N ARG A 24 -41.98 9.09 -6.73
CA ARG A 24 -40.82 9.35 -7.61
C ARG A 24 -41.24 9.72 -9.04
N ALA A 25 -42.15 8.97 -9.65
CA ALA A 25 -42.64 9.28 -11.00
C ALA A 25 -43.47 10.58 -11.07
N ALA A 26 -44.21 10.92 -10.01
CA ALA A 26 -44.89 12.21 -9.88
C ALA A 26 -43.89 13.36 -9.68
N PHE A 27 -42.95 13.24 -8.74
CA PHE A 27 -41.85 14.20 -8.52
C PHE A 27 -41.03 14.46 -9.80
N GLU A 28 -40.64 13.40 -10.53
CA GLU A 28 -39.93 13.51 -11.81
C GLU A 28 -40.76 14.14 -12.94
N VAL A 29 -42.09 14.20 -12.80
CA VAL A 29 -42.97 14.99 -13.67
C VAL A 29 -43.14 16.41 -13.13
N GLN A 30 -43.18 16.59 -11.81
CA GLN A 30 -43.37 17.87 -11.14
C GLN A 30 -42.15 18.79 -11.32
N ILE A 31 -40.93 18.28 -11.12
CA ILE A 31 -39.66 18.98 -11.38
C ILE A 31 -39.58 19.41 -12.85
N ARG A 32 -39.93 18.49 -13.77
CA ARG A 32 -39.99 18.75 -15.23
C ARG A 32 -41.12 19.70 -15.65
N LYS A 33 -42.19 19.82 -14.85
CA LYS A 33 -43.23 20.86 -15.03
C LYS A 33 -42.69 22.21 -14.58
N SER A 34 -42.12 22.33 -13.38
CA SER A 34 -41.61 23.60 -12.86
C SER A 34 -40.49 24.17 -13.73
N SER A 35 -39.60 23.34 -14.26
CA SER A 35 -38.58 23.76 -15.25
C SER A 35 -39.17 24.18 -16.62
N SER A 36 -40.48 23.99 -16.86
CA SER A 36 -41.17 24.34 -18.10
C SER A 36 -42.12 25.55 -17.98
N GLY A 37 -42.28 26.13 -16.79
CA GLY A 37 -43.20 27.26 -16.54
C GLY A 37 -42.77 28.60 -17.14
N GLY A 38 -41.56 28.70 -17.68
CA GLY A 38 -40.91 29.95 -18.11
C GLY A 38 -40.95 30.22 -19.61
N GLY A 39 -42.14 30.55 -20.15
CA GLY A 39 -42.29 31.13 -21.49
C GLY A 39 -42.20 30.15 -22.67
N GLY A 40 -43.06 30.34 -23.67
CA GLY A 40 -43.00 29.59 -24.92
C GLY A 40 -42.64 30.49 -26.10
N ASP A 41 -41.67 30.08 -26.91
CA ASP A 41 -41.96 29.79 -28.32
C ASP A 41 -40.88 28.93 -29.02
N TYR A 42 -41.20 28.48 -30.24
CA TYR A 42 -40.41 27.66 -31.18
C TYR A 42 -38.87 27.61 -31.05
N VAL A 43 -38.32 26.42 -30.75
CA VAL A 43 -37.00 25.98 -31.24
C VAL A 43 -37.06 24.54 -31.79
N LYS A 44 -36.44 24.31 -32.96
CA LYS A 44 -36.41 23.01 -33.66
C LYS A 44 -35.43 22.03 -33.00
N LYS A 45 -35.90 20.84 -32.61
CA LYS A 45 -35.00 19.72 -32.30
C LYS A 45 -34.22 19.30 -33.56
N ARG A 46 -32.91 19.52 -33.57
CA ARG A 46 -31.98 18.78 -34.45
C ARG A 46 -31.75 17.39 -33.85
N ALA A 47 -32.00 16.35 -34.64
CA ALA A 47 -31.52 15.01 -34.31
C ALA A 47 -30.04 14.87 -34.72
N ILE A 48 -29.26 14.13 -33.92
CA ILE A 48 -27.93 13.64 -34.30
C ILE A 48 -28.01 12.11 -34.30
N GLU A 49 -27.68 11.49 -35.43
CA GLU A 49 -27.83 10.03 -35.61
C GLU A 49 -26.63 9.25 -35.06
N GLY A 50 -26.81 8.57 -33.92
CA GLY A 50 -25.88 7.55 -33.40
C GLY A 50 -26.25 6.14 -33.88
N LYS A 51 -25.54 5.60 -34.87
CA LYS A 51 -25.87 4.29 -35.50
C LYS A 51 -25.72 3.10 -34.55
N LYS A 52 -26.85 2.51 -34.11
CA LYS A 52 -26.87 1.12 -33.61
C LYS A 52 -26.74 0.13 -34.78
N ARG A 53 -25.60 -0.55 -34.92
CA ARG A 53 -25.50 -1.76 -35.76
C ARG A 53 -26.07 -2.95 -34.99
N SER A 54 -27.07 -3.63 -35.55
CA SER A 54 -27.52 -4.92 -35.04
C SER A 54 -26.69 -6.06 -35.61
N PHE A 55 -26.48 -7.12 -34.83
CA PHE A 55 -26.33 -8.46 -35.38
C PHE A 55 -27.40 -9.38 -34.79
N ARG A 56 -28.01 -10.22 -35.64
CA ARG A 56 -28.99 -11.23 -35.22
C ARG A 56 -28.29 -12.56 -34.95
N GLY A 57 -28.60 -13.18 -33.82
CA GLY A 57 -28.47 -14.62 -33.59
C GLY A 57 -29.83 -15.16 -33.16
N ALA A 58 -30.27 -16.29 -33.72
CA ALA A 58 -31.58 -16.90 -33.47
C ALA A 58 -31.39 -18.42 -33.13
N PRO A 59 -32.42 -19.20 -32.76
CA PRO A 59 -32.41 -19.79 -31.42
C PRO A 59 -32.26 -21.32 -31.36
N GLY A 60 -31.57 -21.79 -30.31
CA GLY A 60 -31.52 -23.20 -29.90
C GLY A 60 -32.62 -23.58 -28.90
N LYS A 61 -32.98 -24.87 -28.83
CA LYS A 61 -34.06 -25.42 -27.96
C LYS A 61 -33.51 -26.52 -27.02
N LEU A 62 -34.38 -26.99 -26.10
CA LEU A 62 -34.33 -28.28 -25.36
C LEU A 62 -33.38 -28.33 -24.13
N ARG A 63 -33.65 -29.08 -23.04
CA ARG A 63 -34.93 -29.59 -22.43
C ARG A 63 -34.65 -30.20 -21.03
N ARG A 64 -35.58 -30.02 -20.07
CA ARG A 64 -35.95 -30.96 -18.96
C ARG A 64 -34.89 -31.54 -17.98
N SER A 65 -35.10 -31.24 -16.69
CA SER A 65 -35.16 -32.20 -15.53
C SER A 65 -33.83 -32.88 -15.06
N LEU A 66 -33.67 -33.43 -13.83
CA LEU A 66 -34.61 -33.92 -12.79
C LEU A 66 -34.18 -33.59 -11.33
N SER A 67 -35.17 -33.82 -10.46
CA SER A 67 -35.32 -33.72 -9.00
C SER A 67 -34.41 -34.50 -8.02
N ARG A 68 -34.35 -33.98 -6.76
CA ARG A 68 -34.63 -34.65 -5.45
C ARG A 68 -33.59 -35.56 -4.75
N ARG A 69 -33.15 -35.11 -3.56
CA ARG A 69 -33.14 -35.74 -2.20
C ARG A 69 -32.60 -34.69 -1.18
N GLU A 70 -33.09 -34.49 0.06
CA GLU A 70 -33.06 -35.33 1.28
C GLU A 70 -31.63 -35.78 1.65
N LYS A 71 -31.07 -35.59 2.86
CA LYS A 71 -31.55 -35.19 4.21
C LYS A 71 -30.31 -34.64 5.01
N ASP A 72 -30.29 -34.19 6.28
CA ASP A 72 -31.23 -34.21 7.42
C ASP A 72 -30.99 -33.03 8.43
N ARG A 73 -31.30 -33.21 9.73
CA ARG A 73 -31.12 -32.27 10.88
C ARG A 73 -31.01 -33.08 12.21
N PRO A 74 -30.69 -32.52 13.42
CA PRO A 74 -29.85 -31.37 13.78
C PRO A 74 -28.91 -31.72 15.02
N PRO A 75 -28.79 -31.04 16.22
CA PRO A 75 -27.57 -31.15 17.08
C PRO A 75 -27.80 -31.67 18.53
N VAL A 76 -26.75 -31.65 19.37
CA VAL A 76 -26.79 -31.81 20.85
C VAL A 76 -25.80 -30.84 21.53
N SER A 77 -25.99 -30.53 22.81
CA SER A 77 -25.27 -29.51 23.58
C SER A 77 -24.79 -29.97 24.97
N SER A 78 -23.98 -29.12 25.62
CA SER A 78 -23.89 -28.88 27.09
C SER A 78 -23.29 -29.96 28.04
N GLU A 79 -22.94 -29.49 29.25
CA GLU A 79 -22.48 -30.21 30.48
C GLU A 79 -21.01 -30.70 30.53
N ALA A 80 -20.31 -30.79 31.68
CA ALA A 80 -20.44 -30.07 32.98
C ALA A 80 -19.20 -30.27 33.91
N LYS A 81 -18.98 -29.31 34.83
CA LYS A 81 -18.40 -29.36 36.21
C LYS A 81 -17.28 -30.36 36.60
N ASN A 82 -16.19 -29.84 37.19
CA ASN A 82 -15.54 -30.21 38.49
C ASN A 82 -14.20 -29.44 38.67
N GLY A 83 -13.58 -29.23 39.84
CA GLY A 83 -14.00 -29.46 41.24
C GLY A 83 -12.86 -30.00 42.16
N GLY A 84 -12.33 -29.19 43.10
CA GLY A 84 -11.21 -29.55 44.03
C GLY A 84 -9.81 -29.13 43.49
N THR A 85 -8.92 -28.32 44.08
CA THR A 85 -8.66 -27.72 45.43
C THR A 85 -7.69 -28.51 46.36
N VAL A 86 -6.71 -27.81 46.97
CA VAL A 86 -5.76 -28.25 48.07
C VAL A 86 -4.58 -29.16 47.60
N SER A 87 -3.29 -28.98 47.94
CA SER A 87 -2.52 -27.91 48.67
C SER A 87 -0.99 -28.02 48.52
N GLY A 88 -0.29 -26.87 48.66
CA GLY A 88 0.98 -26.74 49.41
C GLY A 88 2.31 -26.91 48.64
N GLY A 89 3.42 -26.25 49.02
CA GLY A 89 3.60 -25.22 50.07
C GLY A 89 5.09 -24.94 50.39
N THR A 90 5.37 -23.95 51.25
CA THR A 90 6.71 -23.49 51.75
C THR A 90 7.60 -22.74 50.71
N ASP A 91 8.37 -21.68 51.06
CA ASP A 91 8.42 -20.92 52.33
C ASP A 91 8.99 -19.48 52.16
N ARG A 92 8.47 -18.53 52.98
CA ARG A 92 9.15 -17.39 53.66
C ARG A 92 9.91 -16.30 52.84
N HIS A 93 9.98 -15.01 53.23
CA HIS A 93 9.43 -14.19 54.33
C HIS A 93 9.23 -12.73 53.78
N HIS A 94 8.14 -11.97 54.05
CA HIS A 94 7.89 -11.04 55.20
C HIS A 94 8.90 -9.87 55.35
N LEU A 95 8.60 -8.59 55.69
CA LEU A 95 7.44 -7.74 56.14
C LEU A 95 7.85 -6.24 55.90
N LEU A 96 7.08 -5.12 55.80
CA LEU A 96 5.66 -4.66 55.80
C LEU A 96 5.53 -3.49 54.77
N GLU A 97 4.40 -2.92 54.31
CA GLU A 97 2.94 -3.07 54.58
C GLU A 97 2.28 -2.09 55.60
N SER A 98 1.98 -0.82 55.23
CA SER A 98 0.82 -0.05 55.76
C SER A 98 0.40 1.23 54.97
N THR A 99 -0.86 1.27 54.50
CA THR A 99 -1.65 2.40 53.94
C THR A 99 -2.46 3.13 55.05
N PRO A 100 -3.44 4.08 54.82
CA PRO A 100 -3.87 4.90 53.66
C PRO A 100 -4.03 6.43 54.04
N PRO A 101 -5.12 7.19 53.73
CA PRO A 101 -5.45 7.90 52.48
C PRO A 101 -5.61 9.45 52.62
N GLY A 102 -5.78 10.19 51.50
CA GLY A 102 -6.31 11.57 51.50
C GLY A 102 -6.36 12.33 50.15
N GLN A 103 -7.47 13.05 49.91
CA GLN A 103 -7.71 14.16 48.94
C GLN A 103 -8.03 15.45 49.78
N PRO A 104 -8.23 16.70 49.26
CA PRO A 104 -8.62 17.13 47.88
C PRO A 104 -7.99 18.48 47.38
N GLU A 105 -8.53 19.04 46.27
CA GLU A 105 -8.69 20.50 45.90
C GLU A 105 -7.46 21.46 45.84
N GLU A 106 -7.49 22.69 45.27
CA GLU A 106 -8.11 23.26 44.04
C GLU A 106 -7.51 24.67 43.74
N SER A 107 -7.48 25.10 42.47
CA SER A 107 -7.52 26.50 41.96
C SER A 107 -6.26 27.44 41.89
N ASN A 108 -6.34 28.34 40.89
CA ASN A 108 -5.80 29.72 40.76
C ASN A 108 -4.39 30.06 40.19
N ALA A 109 -4.39 31.13 39.37
CA ALA A 109 -3.26 31.85 38.71
C ALA A 109 -3.13 33.29 39.33
N PRO A 110 -2.55 34.40 38.75
CA PRO A 110 -2.12 34.71 37.36
C PRO A 110 -0.76 35.47 37.20
N GLU A 111 -0.49 36.04 36.00
CA GLU A 111 0.60 37.00 35.67
C GLU A 111 0.25 38.47 36.10
N PRO A 112 1.14 39.50 35.92
CA PRO A 112 1.15 40.28 34.65
C PRO A 112 2.44 41.09 34.24
N ASP A 113 2.51 41.46 32.94
CA ASP A 113 3.05 42.69 32.27
C ASP A 113 4.41 43.37 32.60
N ALA A 114 5.21 43.73 31.55
CA ALA A 114 5.37 45.13 31.02
C ALA A 114 6.68 45.51 30.23
N ARG A 115 6.51 46.13 29.03
CA ARG A 115 7.31 47.23 28.36
C ARG A 115 8.81 47.05 27.97
N ILE A 116 9.23 47.00 26.69
CA ILE A 116 9.25 48.03 25.59
C ILE A 116 10.38 49.11 25.65
N ILE A 117 11.05 49.34 24.50
CA ILE A 117 11.93 50.45 24.03
C ILE A 117 13.48 50.29 24.08
N GLU A 118 14.13 50.87 23.05
CA GLU A 118 15.55 50.75 22.64
C GLU A 118 16.38 52.05 22.87
N THR A 119 17.66 52.00 22.45
CA THR A 119 18.58 53.08 21.97
C THR A 119 19.70 53.69 22.86
N ASP A 120 20.89 53.71 22.23
CA ASP A 120 21.88 54.81 22.11
C ASP A 120 23.11 55.04 23.02
N SER A 121 24.15 55.52 22.30
CA SER A 121 25.34 56.31 22.70
C SER A 121 26.71 55.61 22.85
N ALA A 122 27.76 56.30 22.35
CA ALA A 122 29.13 55.81 22.08
C ALA A 122 30.23 56.70 22.74
N ALA A 123 31.48 56.69 22.21
CA ALA A 123 32.68 57.50 22.56
C ALA A 123 33.45 57.11 23.86
N GLU A 124 34.76 57.33 24.09
CA GLU A 124 35.99 57.78 23.33
C GLU A 124 37.25 57.41 24.21
N SER A 125 38.55 57.38 23.83
CA SER A 125 39.27 57.25 22.53
C SER A 125 40.82 57.02 22.68
N TYR A 126 41.53 57.11 21.54
CA TYR A 126 42.97 57.06 21.14
C TYR A 126 44.04 57.86 21.96
N GLN A 127 45.37 57.93 21.66
CA GLN A 127 46.23 57.79 20.44
C GLN A 127 47.59 57.08 20.76
N ALA A 128 48.63 56.88 19.91
CA ALA A 128 49.13 57.38 18.60
C ALA A 128 50.21 56.37 18.01
N THR A 129 51.02 56.49 16.92
CA THR A 129 51.31 57.47 15.82
C THR A 129 52.12 56.83 14.63
N ALA A 130 52.19 57.52 13.47
CA ALA A 130 53.37 57.71 12.56
C ALA A 130 54.04 56.58 11.70
N ALA A 131 53.42 56.28 10.53
CA ALA A 131 53.93 56.36 9.12
C ALA A 131 55.35 55.90 8.60
N PRO A 132 55.45 55.40 7.32
CA PRO A 132 56.69 54.96 6.61
C PRO A 132 57.20 55.97 5.52
N PRO A 133 58.17 55.66 4.60
CA PRO A 133 57.81 55.08 3.27
C PRO A 133 58.90 54.32 2.41
N ALA A 134 58.40 53.54 1.44
CA ALA A 134 58.84 53.35 0.02
C ALA A 134 60.22 52.80 -0.44
N SER A 135 60.17 52.14 -1.61
CA SER A 135 61.27 51.59 -2.45
C SER A 135 61.69 52.49 -3.62
N PRO A 136 62.90 52.30 -4.21
CA PRO A 136 63.06 52.47 -5.67
C PRO A 136 63.93 51.38 -6.36
N SER A 137 64.40 51.63 -7.60
CA SER A 137 64.85 50.60 -8.56
C SER A 137 66.01 51.03 -9.51
N LYS A 138 66.55 50.05 -10.28
CA LYS A 138 67.26 50.12 -11.60
C LYS A 138 68.81 50.00 -11.71
N PHE A 139 69.23 49.13 -12.64
CA PHE A 139 70.34 49.23 -13.64
C PHE A 139 71.82 49.36 -13.15
N SER A 140 72.72 48.41 -13.45
CA SER A 140 73.56 48.23 -14.68
C SER A 140 75.05 48.57 -14.37
N LEU A 141 76.15 48.16 -15.06
CA LEU A 141 76.38 47.76 -16.46
C LEU A 141 77.78 47.05 -16.64
N THR A 142 77.88 45.84 -17.23
CA THR A 142 79.13 45.14 -17.73
C THR A 142 80.27 44.81 -16.71
N ARG A 143 81.27 43.92 -16.92
CA ARG A 143 81.93 43.16 -18.04
C ARG A 143 82.77 41.99 -17.39
N TYR A 144 83.49 41.01 -17.98
CA TYR A 144 83.83 40.44 -19.32
C TYR A 144 84.53 39.03 -19.06
N LEU A 145 85.18 38.20 -19.92
CA LEU A 145 85.47 38.08 -21.37
C LEU A 145 85.87 36.60 -21.77
N SER A 146 84.97 35.80 -22.38
CA SER A 146 85.27 34.55 -23.17
C SER A 146 85.79 33.29 -22.43
N LYS A 147 85.62 32.04 -22.92
CA LYS A 147 85.36 31.38 -24.25
C LYS A 147 84.48 30.12 -24.01
N SER A 148 83.78 29.41 -24.92
CA SER A 148 83.20 29.51 -26.29
C SER A 148 82.20 28.30 -26.42
N ILE A 149 81.51 27.86 -27.49
CA ILE A 149 81.38 28.21 -28.93
C ILE A 149 79.91 28.00 -29.42
N ARG A 150 79.64 27.48 -30.63
CA ARG A 150 78.34 27.43 -31.37
C ARG A 150 78.37 26.40 -32.53
N PRO A 151 77.31 26.15 -33.36
CA PRO A 151 75.91 26.69 -33.44
C PRO A 151 74.86 25.56 -33.22
N ARG A 152 73.60 25.42 -33.74
CA ARG A 152 72.51 26.08 -34.55
C ARG A 152 71.24 25.18 -34.30
N ALA A 153 69.94 25.47 -34.40
CA ALA A 153 69.00 26.59 -34.68
C ALA A 153 67.71 26.36 -33.78
N ARG A 154 66.56 27.06 -33.68
CA ARG A 154 65.78 28.09 -34.44
C ARG A 154 64.98 27.56 -35.65
N LEU A 155 63.66 27.78 -35.83
CA LEU A 155 62.60 28.63 -35.18
C LEU A 155 61.25 27.84 -35.05
N ARG A 156 60.38 27.96 -34.02
CA ARG A 156 59.47 29.05 -33.53
C ARG A 156 58.29 29.43 -34.49
N PHE A 157 57.10 29.90 -34.05
CA PHE A 157 56.19 29.69 -32.86
C PHE A 157 55.07 30.79 -32.89
N GLY A 158 53.77 30.50 -32.66
CA GLY A 158 52.77 31.50 -32.15
C GLY A 158 51.41 31.68 -32.89
N PRO A 159 50.25 31.88 -32.18
CA PRO A 159 48.87 32.12 -32.70
C PRO A 159 48.41 33.60 -32.40
N PRO A 160 47.13 34.04 -32.15
CA PRO A 160 45.75 33.43 -32.17
C PRO A 160 44.60 34.36 -32.75
N ILE A 161 43.32 34.09 -32.39
CA ILE A 161 42.12 35.00 -32.22
C ILE A 161 40.85 34.82 -33.14
N GLU A 162 39.73 34.44 -32.48
CA GLU A 162 38.27 34.70 -32.66
C GLU A 162 37.37 34.20 -33.85
N LYS A 163 36.05 34.38 -33.66
CA LYS A 163 34.81 33.83 -34.32
C LYS A 163 34.05 34.97 -35.10
N PRO A 164 32.91 34.80 -35.85
CA PRO A 164 31.85 33.76 -35.81
C PRO A 164 31.20 33.33 -37.18
N ASP A 165 30.09 32.55 -37.09
CA ASP A 165 29.15 32.13 -38.15
C ASP A 165 28.15 33.26 -38.58
N PRO A 166 27.12 33.07 -39.46
CA PRO A 166 26.71 31.93 -40.30
C PRO A 166 26.31 32.30 -41.77
N LEU A 167 25.85 31.33 -42.60
CA LEU A 167 24.79 31.52 -43.62
C LEU A 167 24.25 30.18 -44.22
N THR A 168 23.17 30.23 -45.01
CA THR A 168 22.25 29.08 -45.20
C THR A 168 21.75 28.87 -46.64
N ALA A 169 21.42 27.61 -46.96
CA ALA A 169 20.44 27.12 -47.95
C ALA A 169 20.71 27.19 -49.48
N HIS A 170 20.45 26.06 -50.13
CA HIS A 170 19.57 25.97 -51.32
C HIS A 170 18.78 24.64 -51.30
N ILE A 171 17.69 24.57 -52.07
CA ILE A 171 16.62 23.54 -52.02
C ILE A 171 16.17 23.24 -53.47
N GLN A 172 15.43 22.11 -53.69
CA GLN A 172 14.44 21.79 -54.75
C GLN A 172 14.76 20.52 -55.59
N ILE A 173 13.81 19.69 -56.09
CA ILE A 173 12.36 19.53 -55.81
C ILE A 173 11.87 18.07 -56.10
N ALA A 174 10.70 17.73 -55.54
CA ALA A 174 10.02 16.42 -55.37
C ALA A 174 9.41 15.69 -56.60
N SER A 175 8.67 14.58 -56.32
CA SER A 175 7.55 13.95 -57.10
C SER A 175 7.95 13.02 -58.27
N SER A 176 7.38 11.81 -58.51
CA SER A 176 6.35 10.92 -57.89
C SER A 176 6.70 9.43 -58.24
N GLY A 177 5.88 8.36 -58.18
CA GLY A 177 4.43 8.12 -57.97
C GLY A 177 4.05 6.61 -58.05
N ASP A 178 2.76 6.25 -58.05
CA ASP A 178 2.24 4.86 -57.87
C ASP A 178 1.64 4.17 -59.12
N ILE A 179 1.37 2.85 -58.97
CA ILE A 179 0.32 1.97 -59.58
C ILE A 179 0.81 0.73 -60.38
N GLN A 180 0.04 -0.36 -60.26
CA GLN A 180 0.32 -1.76 -60.66
C GLN A 180 -0.46 -2.22 -61.92
N THR A 181 0.01 -3.30 -62.58
CA THR A 181 -0.77 -4.48 -63.08
C THR A 181 0.25 -5.54 -63.57
N ILE A 182 0.34 -6.76 -63.03
CA ILE A 182 -0.52 -7.97 -63.18
C ILE A 182 -0.44 -8.63 -64.57
N VAL A 183 0.00 -9.90 -64.59
CA VAL A 183 -0.49 -11.03 -65.42
C VAL A 183 -0.05 -12.36 -64.77
N GLU A 184 -0.79 -13.44 -64.99
CA GLU A 184 -0.68 -14.79 -64.39
C GLU A 184 0.22 -15.75 -65.25
N ASN A 185 0.40 -17.08 -65.05
CA ASN A 185 -0.20 -18.09 -64.15
C ASN A 185 0.70 -19.38 -64.06
N HIS A 186 0.25 -20.41 -63.32
CA HIS A 186 0.58 -21.86 -63.40
C HIS A 186 1.85 -22.51 -62.77
N THR A 187 1.59 -23.36 -61.76
CA THR A 187 2.18 -24.70 -61.48
C THR A 187 1.51 -25.79 -62.37
N PRO A 188 1.92 -27.09 -62.48
CA PRO A 188 2.49 -28.05 -61.49
C PRO A 188 3.77 -28.78 -62.01
N ASP A 189 4.29 -29.95 -61.58
CA ASP A 189 3.71 -31.23 -61.08
C ASP A 189 4.73 -32.14 -60.34
N ALA A 190 4.27 -33.27 -59.78
CA ALA A 190 5.10 -34.36 -59.22
C ALA A 190 4.66 -35.74 -59.79
N PRO A 191 5.53 -36.78 -59.82
CA PRO A 191 5.42 -37.85 -58.82
C PRO A 191 6.73 -38.65 -58.50
N ALA A 192 6.66 -39.61 -57.58
CA ALA A 192 7.68 -40.65 -57.32
C ALA A 192 7.36 -41.96 -58.11
N PRO A 193 8.31 -42.91 -58.31
CA PRO A 193 8.46 -44.00 -57.31
C PRO A 193 9.85 -44.72 -57.18
N THR A 194 10.07 -45.29 -55.99
CA THR A 194 10.68 -46.62 -55.65
C THR A 194 11.94 -47.19 -56.35
N ALA A 195 13.09 -47.06 -55.67
CA ALA A 195 14.14 -48.04 -55.31
C ALA A 195 14.72 -49.12 -56.28
N GLN A 196 16.06 -49.29 -56.25
CA GLN A 196 16.78 -50.57 -56.39
C GLN A 196 18.18 -50.56 -55.70
N PHE A 197 18.80 -51.73 -55.50
CA PHE A 197 20.01 -52.00 -54.69
C PHE A 197 21.33 -52.02 -55.50
N CYS A 198 22.49 -51.68 -54.87
CA CYS A 198 23.57 -52.64 -54.55
C CYS A 198 24.82 -52.04 -53.86
N GLU A 199 25.55 -52.90 -53.13
CA GLU A 199 26.89 -52.73 -52.50
C GLU A 199 28.02 -53.28 -53.46
N PRO A 200 29.36 -53.34 -53.16
CA PRO A 200 30.02 -53.66 -51.87
C PRO A 200 31.41 -53.03 -51.53
N LEU A 201 32.00 -53.52 -50.42
CA LEU A 201 33.33 -53.29 -49.79
C LEU A 201 34.58 -53.85 -50.54
N PRO A 202 35.83 -53.48 -50.15
CA PRO A 202 36.83 -54.49 -49.71
C PRO A 202 37.86 -54.07 -48.61
N LYS A 203 38.88 -54.93 -48.35
CA LYS A 203 39.89 -55.02 -47.23
C LYS A 203 41.16 -55.78 -47.72
N LEU A 204 42.41 -55.79 -47.17
CA LEU A 204 43.24 -55.12 -46.12
C LEU A 204 44.75 -55.20 -46.63
N VAL A 205 45.92 -55.41 -45.98
CA VAL A 205 46.40 -55.72 -44.58
C VAL A 205 47.95 -55.48 -44.43
N GLU A 206 48.43 -55.12 -43.22
CA GLU A 206 49.74 -55.30 -42.49
C GLU A 206 51.20 -55.31 -43.11
N ASN A 207 52.19 -55.08 -42.20
CA ASN A 207 53.64 -55.51 -42.15
C ASN A 207 54.73 -54.73 -42.93
N SER A 208 56.03 -54.61 -42.53
CA SER A 208 56.78 -54.82 -41.24
C SER A 208 58.27 -54.34 -41.32
N GLU A 209 59.04 -54.33 -40.19
CA GLU A 209 60.54 -54.28 -40.07
C GLU A 209 61.33 -52.96 -40.44
N SER A 210 62.57 -52.62 -40.00
CA SER A 210 63.41 -52.98 -38.81
C SER A 210 64.72 -52.12 -38.65
N VAL A 211 65.14 -51.80 -37.40
CA VAL A 211 66.54 -51.67 -36.84
C VAL A 211 67.64 -50.73 -37.42
N SER A 212 68.29 -49.91 -36.56
CA SER A 212 69.79 -49.76 -36.39
C SER A 212 70.22 -48.61 -35.42
N LEU A 213 71.52 -48.47 -35.11
CA LEU A 213 72.16 -47.59 -34.09
C LEU A 213 73.24 -46.66 -34.69
N VAL A 214 73.68 -45.62 -33.94
CA VAL A 214 75.09 -45.21 -33.62
C VAL A 214 75.16 -43.77 -33.04
N SER A 215 76.27 -43.38 -32.39
CA SER A 215 76.48 -42.15 -31.61
C SER A 215 77.71 -41.30 -32.02
N SER A 216 77.87 -40.10 -31.41
CA SER A 216 79.12 -39.52 -30.84
C SER A 216 79.60 -38.13 -31.35
N LEU A 217 79.68 -37.18 -30.40
CA LEU A 217 80.69 -36.08 -30.22
C LEU A 217 80.81 -34.98 -31.33
N ASP A 218 81.46 -33.80 -31.14
CA ASP A 218 82.37 -33.29 -30.08
C ASP A 218 82.39 -31.73 -29.93
N THR A 219 83.10 -31.22 -28.91
CA THR A 219 83.66 -29.84 -28.72
C THR A 219 82.72 -28.62 -28.62
N VAL A 220 83.01 -27.50 -27.91
CA VAL A 220 83.76 -27.15 -26.68
C VAL A 220 83.61 -25.63 -26.46
N ALA A 221 83.22 -25.23 -25.22
CA ALA A 221 83.62 -24.08 -24.36
C ALA A 221 83.89 -22.66 -24.94
N SER A 222 84.01 -21.56 -24.17
CA SER A 222 84.00 -21.21 -22.72
C SER A 222 83.76 -19.67 -22.62
N SER A 223 83.87 -18.86 -21.56
CA SER A 223 84.09 -18.85 -20.08
C SER A 223 83.98 -17.35 -19.68
N THR A 224 83.60 -16.82 -18.51
CA THR A 224 83.15 -17.25 -17.15
C THR A 224 82.45 -15.99 -16.52
N ASN A 225 82.09 -15.78 -15.25
CA ASN A 225 82.35 -16.40 -13.94
C ASN A 225 81.18 -16.11 -12.96
N ALA A 226 81.27 -16.50 -11.68
CA ALA A 226 80.30 -16.15 -10.62
C ALA A 226 80.96 -16.04 -9.22
N SER A 227 80.26 -15.43 -8.25
CA SER A 227 80.68 -15.36 -6.84
C SER A 227 79.66 -15.97 -5.87
N LEU A 228 79.82 -17.27 -5.63
CA LEU A 228 80.02 -17.88 -4.30
C LEU A 228 79.02 -17.74 -3.15
N PHE A 229 78.00 -16.88 -3.18
CA PHE A 229 76.95 -16.85 -2.13
C PHE A 229 75.74 -17.74 -2.44
N ASP A 230 75.28 -17.79 -3.69
CA ASP A 230 74.05 -18.51 -4.10
C ASP A 230 74.09 -20.04 -4.03
N ARG A 231 75.25 -20.64 -3.70
CA ARG A 231 75.47 -22.11 -3.84
C ARG A 231 75.48 -22.92 -2.54
N ILE A 232 75.18 -22.30 -1.40
CA ILE A 232 75.12 -22.99 -0.09
C ILE A 232 73.68 -23.23 0.38
N PHE A 233 72.69 -22.48 -0.12
CA PHE A 233 71.27 -22.60 0.24
C PHE A 233 70.34 -23.06 -0.90
N SER A 234 70.88 -23.68 -1.96
CA SER A 234 70.11 -24.25 -3.06
C SER A 234 70.06 -25.78 -2.97
N SER A 235 69.30 -26.30 -1.99
CA SER A 235 68.87 -27.70 -1.98
C SER A 235 67.84 -27.95 -3.08
N SER A 236 67.77 -29.19 -3.58
CA SER A 236 66.93 -29.57 -4.72
C SER A 236 65.47 -29.12 -4.59
N PRO A 237 64.76 -28.83 -5.71
CA PRO A 237 63.33 -28.59 -5.67
C PRO A 237 62.63 -29.82 -5.08
N HIS A 238 62.06 -29.65 -3.88
CA HIS A 238 61.11 -30.64 -3.36
C HIS A 238 60.00 -30.83 -4.39
N PRO A 239 59.56 -32.07 -4.64
CA PRO A 239 58.33 -32.27 -5.38
C PRO A 239 57.20 -31.64 -4.57
N THR A 240 56.72 -30.48 -5.00
CA THR A 240 55.45 -29.94 -4.52
C THR A 240 54.39 -30.95 -4.91
N ILE A 241 54.02 -31.80 -3.94
CA ILE A 241 52.85 -32.65 -4.04
C ILE A 241 51.66 -31.70 -4.05
N THR A 242 51.27 -31.27 -5.25
CA THR A 242 49.99 -30.61 -5.50
C THR A 242 48.93 -31.52 -4.91
N ALA A 243 48.32 -31.08 -3.81
CA ALA A 243 47.25 -31.84 -3.19
C ALA A 243 46.19 -32.10 -4.27
N PRO A 244 45.81 -33.38 -4.53
CA PRO A 244 44.73 -33.65 -5.46
C PRO A 244 43.49 -32.92 -4.95
N ALA A 245 42.78 -32.25 -5.86
CA ALA A 245 41.57 -31.51 -5.50
C ALA A 245 40.62 -32.40 -4.69
N PRO A 246 39.93 -31.86 -3.66
CA PRO A 246 39.06 -32.66 -2.81
C PRO A 246 38.04 -33.41 -3.67
N PRO A 247 37.93 -34.75 -3.55
CA PRO A 247 37.11 -35.54 -4.45
C PRO A 247 35.64 -35.11 -4.33
N MET A 248 35.00 -34.82 -5.47
CA MET A 248 33.61 -34.33 -5.58
C MET A 248 32.55 -35.41 -5.24
N VAL A 249 32.67 -36.03 -4.07
CA VAL A 249 31.81 -37.13 -3.60
C VAL A 249 30.71 -36.61 -2.67
N SER A 250 30.95 -35.51 -1.95
CA SER A 250 29.96 -34.90 -1.03
C SER A 250 28.91 -33.99 -1.70
N GLN A 251 29.02 -33.72 -3.01
CA GLN A 251 28.00 -32.96 -3.77
C GLN A 251 27.06 -33.86 -4.60
N ALA A 252 27.51 -35.05 -5.03
CA ALA A 252 26.67 -36.00 -5.76
C ALA A 252 25.44 -36.46 -4.94
N TYR A 253 25.59 -36.59 -3.62
CA TYR A 253 24.50 -36.96 -2.70
C TYR A 253 23.58 -35.79 -2.30
N ARG A 254 23.81 -34.57 -2.79
CA ARG A 254 22.91 -33.42 -2.57
C ARG A 254 22.18 -32.98 -3.85
N ALA A 255 22.77 -33.21 -5.02
CA ALA A 255 22.08 -33.09 -6.31
C ALA A 255 20.96 -34.13 -6.49
N MET A 256 21.01 -35.26 -5.79
CA MET A 256 19.96 -36.30 -5.76
C MET A 256 18.82 -36.01 -4.77
N ALA A 257 18.74 -34.81 -4.17
CA ALA A 257 17.85 -34.52 -3.04
C ALA A 257 16.98 -33.25 -3.19
N SER A 258 17.00 -32.57 -4.34
CA SER A 258 16.21 -31.34 -4.55
C SER A 258 15.53 -31.21 -5.93
N GLU A 259 15.50 -32.26 -6.76
CA GLU A 259 14.62 -32.36 -7.94
C GLU A 259 13.58 -33.46 -7.71
N SER A 260 12.58 -33.16 -6.88
CA SER A 260 11.42 -34.04 -6.64
C SER A 260 10.15 -33.25 -6.25
N LYS A 261 9.99 -32.05 -6.82
CA LYS A 261 8.77 -31.22 -6.74
C LYS A 261 8.39 -30.58 -8.07
N GLU A 262 8.44 -31.35 -9.15
CA GLU A 262 7.51 -31.17 -10.27
C GLU A 262 7.11 -32.54 -10.82
N ASP A 263 5.99 -32.61 -11.55
CA ASP A 263 5.26 -33.87 -11.77
C ASP A 263 5.97 -34.76 -12.80
N GLY A 264 6.56 -35.85 -12.29
CA GLY A 264 7.47 -36.72 -13.04
C GLY A 264 7.40 -38.18 -12.61
N GLY A 265 6.34 -38.56 -11.89
CA GLY A 265 6.04 -39.98 -11.71
C GLY A 265 5.80 -40.61 -13.08
N LEU A 266 6.60 -41.60 -13.46
CA LEU A 266 6.21 -42.52 -14.53
C LEU A 266 5.03 -43.34 -14.01
N ALA A 267 3.85 -42.74 -14.07
CA ALA A 267 2.56 -43.38 -13.90
C ALA A 267 2.42 -44.39 -15.03
N LEU A 268 2.95 -45.59 -14.77
CA LEU A 268 2.60 -46.81 -15.49
C LEU A 268 1.07 -46.79 -15.59
N PRO A 269 0.48 -46.63 -16.79
CA PRO A 269 -0.96 -46.56 -16.93
C PRO A 269 -1.52 -47.82 -16.29
N ARG A 270 -2.35 -47.64 -15.25
CA ARG A 270 -2.94 -48.78 -14.54
C ARG A 270 -3.66 -49.61 -15.59
N LEU A 271 -3.55 -50.94 -15.54
CA LEU A 271 -4.06 -51.78 -16.65
C LEU A 271 -5.57 -51.56 -16.93
N GLU A 272 -6.31 -51.13 -15.91
CA GLU A 272 -7.72 -50.68 -15.95
C GLU A 272 -7.98 -49.42 -16.81
N ASP A 273 -6.96 -48.60 -17.08
CA ASP A 273 -7.06 -47.43 -17.96
C ASP A 273 -6.74 -47.76 -19.43
N LEU A 274 -5.90 -48.77 -19.68
CA LEU A 274 -5.41 -49.12 -21.02
C LEU A 274 -6.14 -50.31 -21.67
N LEU A 275 -6.95 -51.07 -20.90
CA LEU A 275 -7.70 -52.25 -21.34
C LEU A 275 -9.18 -52.11 -20.93
N ARG A 276 -9.91 -51.17 -21.53
CA ARG A 276 -11.30 -50.85 -21.15
C ARG A 276 -12.35 -51.53 -22.03
N HIS A 277 -11.96 -52.01 -23.20
CA HIS A 277 -12.83 -52.73 -24.14
C HIS A 277 -12.21 -54.06 -24.56
N ALA A 278 -13.04 -55.03 -24.98
CA ALA A 278 -12.57 -56.37 -25.33
C ALA A 278 -11.56 -56.38 -26.49
N GLU A 279 -11.67 -55.40 -27.41
CA GLU A 279 -10.77 -55.18 -28.55
C GLU A 279 -9.37 -54.66 -28.12
N ASP A 280 -9.22 -54.16 -26.88
CA ASP A 280 -7.91 -53.73 -26.37
C ASP A 280 -6.98 -54.91 -26.05
N LEU A 281 -7.52 -56.14 -25.92
CA LEU A 281 -6.73 -57.35 -25.65
C LEU A 281 -5.71 -57.64 -26.76
N ASP A 282 -6.03 -57.30 -28.01
CA ASP A 282 -5.12 -57.46 -29.16
C ASP A 282 -3.89 -56.53 -29.10
N LYS A 283 -3.90 -55.53 -28.21
CA LYS A 283 -2.77 -54.62 -27.96
C LYS A 283 -1.77 -55.20 -26.96
N ILE A 284 -2.15 -56.22 -26.18
CA ILE A 284 -1.30 -56.85 -25.15
C ILE A 284 0.03 -57.39 -25.72
N PRO A 285 0.10 -58.06 -26.90
CA PRO A 285 1.38 -58.50 -27.46
C PRO A 285 2.35 -57.34 -27.77
N ALA A 286 1.83 -56.22 -28.29
CA ALA A 286 2.62 -55.03 -28.59
C ALA A 286 3.13 -54.35 -27.30
N LEU A 287 2.24 -54.15 -26.32
CA LEU A 287 2.59 -53.61 -25.00
C LEU A 287 3.61 -54.50 -24.27
N LYS A 288 3.45 -55.83 -24.35
CA LYS A 288 4.41 -56.79 -23.79
C LYS A 288 5.77 -56.68 -24.47
N ALA A 289 5.83 -56.50 -25.80
CA ALA A 289 7.08 -56.25 -26.51
C ALA A 289 7.72 -54.92 -26.10
N GLU A 290 6.93 -53.86 -25.96
CA GLU A 290 7.39 -52.54 -25.53
C GLU A 290 7.94 -52.57 -24.08
N TYR A 291 7.21 -53.14 -23.13
CA TYR A 291 7.67 -53.32 -21.75
C TYR A 291 8.87 -54.27 -21.65
N THR A 292 8.97 -55.29 -22.50
CA THR A 292 10.18 -56.14 -22.58
C THR A 292 11.37 -55.35 -23.10
N ARG A 293 11.19 -54.45 -24.07
CA ARG A 293 12.24 -53.55 -24.58
C ARG A 293 12.65 -52.50 -23.53
N LYS A 294 11.69 -51.88 -22.84
CA LYS A 294 11.94 -50.96 -21.72
C LYS A 294 12.70 -51.66 -20.59
N LYS A 295 12.28 -52.88 -20.20
CA LYS A 295 13.01 -53.70 -19.23
C LYS A 295 14.43 -54.00 -19.72
N ALA A 296 14.63 -54.45 -20.95
CA ALA A 296 15.95 -54.76 -21.49
C ALA A 296 16.89 -53.53 -21.50
N ALA A 297 16.36 -52.32 -21.71
CA ALA A 297 17.11 -51.07 -21.60
C ALA A 297 17.46 -50.72 -20.15
N VAL A 298 16.53 -50.86 -19.21
CA VAL A 298 16.78 -50.66 -17.76
C VAL A 298 17.76 -51.71 -17.22
N ASP A 299 17.62 -52.98 -17.60
CA ASP A 299 18.55 -54.07 -17.28
C ASP A 299 19.93 -53.82 -17.91
N ALA A 300 20.04 -53.06 -19.01
CA ALA A 300 21.33 -52.64 -19.57
C ALA A 300 21.94 -51.46 -18.79
N GLN A 301 21.17 -50.40 -18.51
CA GLN A 301 21.62 -49.28 -17.67
C GLN A 301 22.04 -49.73 -16.26
N LEU A 302 21.33 -50.70 -15.67
CA LEU A 302 21.72 -51.32 -14.39
C LEU A 302 23.04 -52.10 -14.48
N ARG A 303 23.34 -52.73 -15.62
CA ARG A 303 24.61 -53.45 -15.82
C ARG A 303 25.78 -52.49 -16.04
N ASP A 304 25.62 -51.45 -16.84
CA ASP A 304 26.66 -50.42 -17.00
C ASP A 304 26.85 -49.62 -15.70
N GLY A 305 25.77 -49.22 -15.02
CA GLY A 305 25.87 -48.53 -13.72
C GLY A 305 26.52 -49.40 -12.63
N LEU A 306 26.19 -50.69 -12.55
CA LEU A 306 26.85 -51.62 -11.63
C LEU A 306 28.34 -51.84 -12.00
N ARG A 307 28.64 -51.88 -13.30
CA ARG A 307 30.02 -51.98 -13.81
C ARG A 307 30.83 -50.73 -13.48
N ASP A 308 30.29 -49.53 -13.69
CA ASP A 308 30.96 -48.26 -13.37
C ASP A 308 31.24 -48.14 -11.87
N GLN A 309 30.30 -48.57 -11.02
CA GLN A 309 30.51 -48.65 -9.58
C GLN A 309 31.59 -49.70 -9.22
N LEU A 310 31.61 -50.86 -9.85
CA LEU A 310 32.67 -51.87 -9.66
C LEU A 310 34.05 -51.37 -10.15
N GLU A 311 34.12 -50.69 -11.29
CA GLU A 311 35.36 -50.08 -11.80
C GLU A 311 35.80 -48.90 -10.92
N ALA A 312 34.88 -48.14 -10.30
CA ALA A 312 35.19 -47.11 -9.31
C ALA A 312 35.71 -47.72 -8.00
N VAL A 313 35.08 -48.78 -7.49
CA VAL A 313 35.54 -49.53 -6.31
C VAL A 313 36.88 -50.20 -6.56
N GLN A 314 37.11 -50.80 -7.73
CA GLN A 314 38.41 -51.39 -8.07
C GLN A 314 39.50 -50.31 -8.18
N ARG A 315 39.19 -49.14 -8.76
CA ARG A 315 40.11 -47.98 -8.77
C ARG A 315 40.43 -47.49 -7.36
N SER A 316 39.44 -47.37 -6.47
CA SER A 316 39.68 -46.92 -5.09
C SER A 316 40.43 -47.96 -4.25
N ILE A 317 40.18 -49.27 -4.43
CA ILE A 317 40.97 -50.35 -3.82
C ILE A 317 42.42 -50.33 -4.30
N ASN A 318 42.64 -50.12 -5.61
CA ASN A 318 43.99 -50.00 -6.17
C ASN A 318 44.72 -48.78 -5.59
N GLN A 319 44.08 -47.60 -5.59
CA GLN A 319 44.62 -46.36 -5.00
C GLN A 319 44.88 -46.49 -3.49
N LEU A 320 44.01 -47.16 -2.74
CA LEU A 320 44.20 -47.40 -1.30
C LEU A 320 45.34 -48.38 -1.04
N THR A 321 45.52 -49.38 -1.90
CA THR A 321 46.62 -50.36 -1.83
C THR A 321 47.97 -49.71 -2.18
N GLU A 322 47.98 -48.88 -3.22
CA GLU A 322 49.14 -48.08 -3.62
C GLU A 322 49.49 -47.01 -2.58
N GLY A 323 48.51 -46.27 -2.06
CA GLY A 323 48.69 -45.32 -0.96
C GLY A 323 49.19 -46.00 0.31
N LYS A 324 48.68 -47.19 0.66
CA LYS A 324 49.21 -48.01 1.76
C LYS A 324 50.66 -48.45 1.51
N LYS A 325 50.99 -48.86 0.28
CA LYS A 325 52.37 -49.21 -0.12
C LYS A 325 53.29 -48.00 0.00
N LEU A 326 52.86 -46.82 -0.47
CA LEU A 326 53.60 -45.58 -0.39
C LEU A 326 53.83 -45.16 1.07
N ILE A 327 52.78 -45.14 1.90
CA ILE A 327 52.87 -44.84 3.34
C ILE A 327 53.81 -45.82 4.05
N LEU A 328 53.81 -47.11 3.70
CA LEU A 328 54.76 -48.08 4.24
C LEU A 328 56.19 -47.85 3.73
N SER A 329 56.37 -47.45 2.47
CA SER A 329 57.67 -47.05 1.91
C SER A 329 58.21 -45.83 2.65
N THR A 330 57.47 -44.71 2.66
CA THR A 330 57.83 -43.48 3.38
C THR A 330 58.03 -43.71 4.87
N LYS A 331 57.29 -44.61 5.53
CA LYS A 331 57.54 -44.99 6.92
C LYS A 331 58.86 -45.75 7.10
N ASN A 332 59.24 -46.61 6.15
CA ASN A 332 60.50 -47.33 6.17
C ASN A 332 61.68 -46.44 5.77
N GLU A 333 61.47 -45.49 4.85
CA GLU A 333 62.43 -44.45 4.47
C GLU A 333 62.68 -43.47 5.62
N LEU A 334 61.62 -42.96 6.27
CA LEU A 334 61.73 -42.13 7.47
C LEU A 334 62.40 -42.88 8.63
N ARG A 335 62.12 -44.17 8.81
CA ARG A 335 62.86 -45.02 9.76
C ARG A 335 64.32 -45.19 9.35
N GLY A 336 64.61 -45.34 8.06
CA GLY A 336 65.96 -45.41 7.52
C GLY A 336 66.74 -44.12 7.77
N ILE A 337 66.10 -42.96 7.57
CA ILE A 337 66.64 -41.63 7.89
C ILE A 337 66.84 -41.50 9.40
N ASP A 338 65.91 -41.96 10.24
CA ASP A 338 66.03 -41.95 11.71
C ASP A 338 67.20 -42.82 12.20
N THR A 339 67.36 -44.04 11.67
CA THR A 339 68.54 -44.88 11.93
C THR A 339 69.82 -44.27 11.40
N LEU A 340 69.85 -43.69 10.19
CA LEU A 340 71.04 -43.03 9.64
C LEU A 340 71.39 -41.76 10.42
N CYS A 341 70.40 -41.04 10.97
CA CYS A 341 70.61 -39.94 11.91
C CYS A 341 71.20 -40.45 13.22
N ALA A 342 70.67 -41.54 13.80
CA ALA A 342 71.21 -42.13 15.03
C ALA A 342 72.63 -42.71 14.83
N GLU A 343 72.89 -43.36 13.70
CA GLU A 343 74.19 -43.92 13.33
C GLU A 343 75.22 -42.82 13.04
N SER A 344 74.83 -41.72 12.37
CA SER A 344 75.73 -40.57 12.16
C SER A 344 75.93 -39.74 13.43
N GLN A 345 74.93 -39.62 14.32
CA GLN A 345 75.08 -39.06 15.66
C GLN A 345 76.03 -39.90 16.54
N ALA A 346 76.05 -41.22 16.36
CA ALA A 346 77.00 -42.11 17.04
C ALA A 346 78.40 -42.11 16.40
N ALA A 347 78.51 -41.91 15.08
CA ALA A 347 79.78 -41.86 14.36
C ALA A 347 80.51 -40.52 14.50
N VAL A 348 79.79 -39.41 14.64
CA VAL A 348 80.35 -38.08 14.91
C VAL A 348 80.35 -37.84 16.42
N GLY A 349 81.45 -38.20 17.08
CA GLY A 349 81.55 -38.23 18.55
C GLY A 349 81.21 -36.94 19.30
N ASP A 350 81.22 -35.79 18.62
CA ASP A 350 80.86 -34.47 19.16
C ASP A 350 79.58 -33.86 18.55
N PHE A 351 78.72 -34.65 17.87
CA PHE A 351 77.50 -34.12 17.24
C PHE A 351 76.61 -33.35 18.23
N ALA A 352 76.51 -33.81 19.48
CA ALA A 352 75.79 -33.11 20.54
C ALA A 352 76.38 -31.72 20.84
N GLN A 353 77.71 -31.58 20.81
CA GLN A 353 78.38 -30.28 20.97
C GLN A 353 78.15 -29.38 19.74
N ILE A 354 78.12 -29.96 18.54
CA ILE A 354 77.89 -29.23 17.29
C ILE A 354 76.43 -28.74 17.17
N ASP A 355 75.44 -29.55 17.54
CA ASP A 355 74.04 -29.10 17.61
C ASP A 355 73.84 -28.07 18.73
N GLN A 356 74.48 -28.25 19.89
CA GLN A 356 74.48 -27.24 20.94
C GLN A 356 75.11 -25.91 20.46
N LEU A 357 76.24 -25.95 19.74
CA LEU A 357 76.87 -24.78 19.14
C LEU A 357 75.98 -24.14 18.05
N ALA A 358 75.32 -24.94 17.20
CA ALA A 358 74.41 -24.45 16.18
C ALA A 358 73.12 -23.84 16.77
N ARG A 359 72.65 -24.33 17.93
CA ARG A 359 71.58 -23.71 18.71
C ARG A 359 72.05 -22.40 19.36
N ILE A 360 73.25 -22.39 19.95
CA ILE A 360 73.85 -21.17 20.51
C ILE A 360 74.02 -20.11 19.42
N HIS A 361 74.52 -20.46 18.22
CA HIS A 361 74.64 -19.52 17.10
C HIS A 361 73.29 -18.95 16.68
N ARG A 362 72.28 -19.79 16.41
CA ARG A 362 70.93 -19.31 16.02
C ARG A 362 70.30 -18.44 17.10
N ASN A 363 70.46 -18.79 18.38
CA ASN A 363 69.93 -17.98 19.49
C ASN A 363 70.67 -16.64 19.62
N PHE A 364 71.99 -16.64 19.43
CA PHE A 364 72.82 -15.43 19.47
C PHE A 364 72.54 -14.50 18.27
N GLU A 365 72.34 -15.08 17.09
CA GLU A 365 71.95 -14.38 15.86
C GLU A 365 70.54 -13.76 15.99
N ALA A 366 69.57 -14.50 16.52
CA ALA A 366 68.24 -13.98 16.86
C ALA A 366 68.31 -12.87 17.93
N THR A 367 69.16 -13.02 18.95
CA THR A 367 69.37 -11.99 19.99
C THR A 367 70.07 -10.75 19.43
N MET A 368 70.97 -10.92 18.45
CA MET A 368 71.62 -9.82 17.75
C MET A 368 70.63 -9.06 16.85
N MET A 369 69.75 -9.77 16.13
CA MET A 369 68.68 -9.15 15.36
C MET A 369 67.65 -8.44 16.26
N MET A 370 67.26 -9.05 17.39
CA MET A 370 66.42 -8.41 18.40
C MET A 370 67.08 -7.12 18.92
N LYS A 371 68.37 -7.17 19.29
CA LYS A 371 69.14 -5.98 19.71
C LYS A 371 69.19 -4.91 18.61
N GLN A 372 69.42 -5.27 17.36
CA GLN A 372 69.48 -4.32 16.25
C GLN A 372 68.11 -3.68 15.97
N GLY A 373 67.03 -4.45 16.03
CA GLY A 373 65.66 -3.91 15.96
C GLY A 373 65.33 -3.00 17.14
N LEU A 374 65.79 -3.33 18.35
CA LEU A 374 65.69 -2.43 19.50
C LEU A 374 66.49 -1.13 19.28
N GLU A 375 67.69 -1.19 18.70
CA GLU A 375 68.50 0.00 18.40
C GLU A 375 67.97 0.84 17.21
N SER A 376 67.20 0.25 16.29
CA SER A 376 66.65 0.98 15.12
C SER A 376 65.26 1.58 15.38
N PHE A 377 64.39 0.90 16.14
CA PHE A 377 62.95 1.19 16.28
C PHE A 377 62.59 2.66 16.47
N HIS A 378 63.31 3.39 17.34
CA HIS A 378 63.01 4.81 17.61
C HIS A 378 63.29 5.71 16.39
N ASN A 379 64.27 5.36 15.56
CA ASN A 379 64.55 6.06 14.30
C ASN A 379 63.52 5.66 13.23
N ASP A 380 63.16 4.37 13.16
CA ASP A 380 62.14 3.86 12.25
C ASP A 380 60.74 4.45 12.55
N LEU A 381 60.41 4.65 13.83
CA LEU A 381 59.19 5.30 14.30
C LEU A 381 59.16 6.80 13.93
N ALA A 382 60.27 7.52 14.17
CA ALA A 382 60.38 8.94 13.82
C ALA A 382 60.30 9.18 12.29
N GLU A 383 60.76 8.23 11.47
CA GLU A 383 60.61 8.24 10.02
C GLU A 383 59.14 8.00 9.59
N VAL A 384 58.38 7.17 10.31
CA VAL A 384 56.93 7.04 10.12
C VAL A 384 56.20 8.33 10.52
N GLU A 385 56.53 8.95 11.65
CA GLU A 385 55.96 10.25 12.03
C GLU A 385 56.25 11.33 10.98
N ARG A 386 57.44 11.33 10.38
CA ARG A 386 57.76 12.26 9.28
C ARG A 386 56.86 12.01 8.06
N MET A 387 56.69 10.74 7.67
CA MET A 387 55.82 10.36 6.56
C MET A 387 54.34 10.72 6.78
N LEU A 388 53.80 10.54 7.99
CA LEU A 388 52.42 10.94 8.34
C LEU A 388 52.26 12.47 8.35
N ARG A 389 53.26 13.19 8.88
CA ARG A 389 53.25 14.68 8.89
C ARG A 389 53.29 15.29 7.49
N GLU A 390 53.91 14.62 6.53
CA GLU A 390 53.89 14.99 5.11
C GLU A 390 52.55 14.64 4.44
N ASP A 391 51.87 13.57 4.86
CA ASP A 391 50.53 13.21 4.39
C ASP A 391 49.42 14.10 5.01
N ASP A 392 49.65 14.73 6.16
CA ASP A 392 48.79 15.79 6.73
C ASP A 392 48.81 17.09 5.88
N GLU A 393 49.94 17.43 5.23
CA GLU A 393 50.03 18.60 4.35
C GLU A 393 49.29 18.40 3.01
N ASP A 394 49.07 17.15 2.57
CA ASP A 394 48.27 16.78 1.39
C ASP A 394 47.27 15.65 1.69
N LEU A 395 46.34 15.93 2.61
CA LEU A 395 45.25 15.04 3.02
C LEU A 395 44.34 14.54 1.87
N GLN A 396 44.39 15.15 0.68
CA GLN A 396 43.66 14.69 -0.51
C GLN A 396 44.41 13.65 -1.34
N ASN A 397 45.73 13.51 -1.12
CA ASN A 397 46.59 12.68 -1.96
C ASN A 397 47.52 11.75 -1.18
N GLN A 398 47.79 11.97 0.11
CA GLN A 398 48.51 11.08 1.05
C GLN A 398 49.49 10.11 0.35
N PRO A 399 50.58 10.63 -0.26
CA PRO A 399 51.49 9.84 -1.07
C PRO A 399 52.22 8.75 -0.24
N ASN A 400 52.45 8.98 1.05
CA ASN A 400 53.21 8.07 1.91
C ASN A 400 52.35 6.96 2.54
N LEU A 401 51.02 7.03 2.53
CA LEU A 401 50.08 6.11 3.20
C LEU A 401 50.44 4.62 3.08
N LEU A 402 50.84 4.16 1.89
CA LEU A 402 51.24 2.75 1.67
C LEU A 402 52.62 2.42 2.27
N ASN A 403 53.56 3.36 2.27
CA ASN A 403 54.88 3.22 2.89
C ASN A 403 54.76 3.25 4.42
N ALA A 404 53.97 4.20 4.96
CA ALA A 404 53.61 4.27 6.37
C ALA A 404 52.95 2.97 6.85
N HIS A 405 51.94 2.47 6.14
CA HIS A 405 51.30 1.18 6.45
C HIS A 405 52.31 0.01 6.52
N MET A 406 53.21 -0.08 5.54
CA MET A 406 54.21 -1.14 5.48
C MET A 406 55.28 -1.02 6.56
N ALA A 407 55.63 0.19 6.98
CA ALA A 407 56.55 0.45 8.09
C ALA A 407 55.89 0.16 9.44
N ILE A 408 54.70 0.71 9.70
CA ILE A 408 53.88 0.45 10.90
C ILE A 408 53.64 -1.05 11.07
N THR A 409 53.34 -1.78 9.99
CA THR A 409 53.13 -3.24 10.06
C THR A 409 54.40 -3.98 10.46
N ARG A 410 55.60 -3.56 10.03
CA ARG A 410 56.88 -4.13 10.50
C ARG A 410 57.14 -3.81 11.97
N LEU A 411 56.86 -2.58 12.42
CA LEU A 411 57.04 -2.17 13.81
C LEU A 411 56.08 -2.93 14.75
N ARG A 412 54.80 -3.10 14.34
CA ARG A 412 53.83 -3.99 15.00
C ARG A 412 54.32 -5.44 15.04
N ASP A 413 54.75 -5.99 13.91
CA ASP A 413 55.25 -7.38 13.82
C ASP A 413 56.48 -7.62 14.73
N PHE A 414 57.40 -6.66 14.82
CA PHE A 414 58.57 -6.71 15.70
C PHE A 414 58.20 -6.60 17.18
N ARG A 415 57.31 -5.67 17.55
CA ARG A 415 56.75 -5.57 18.91
C ARG A 415 56.10 -6.88 19.34
N ASP A 416 55.23 -7.42 18.50
CA ASP A 416 54.47 -8.63 18.79
C ASP A 416 55.40 -9.86 18.93
N GLU A 417 56.52 -9.92 18.19
CA GLU A 417 57.57 -10.93 18.38
C GLU A 417 58.39 -10.73 19.67
N ALA A 418 58.79 -9.50 20.00
CA ALA A 418 59.54 -9.21 21.23
C ALA A 418 58.74 -9.55 22.49
N MET A 419 57.45 -9.18 22.51
CA MET A 419 56.52 -9.51 23.60
C MET A 419 56.27 -11.02 23.69
N ASP A 420 56.11 -11.72 22.56
CA ASP A 420 55.97 -13.17 22.52
C ASP A 420 57.21 -13.89 23.10
N GLN A 421 58.43 -13.45 22.74
CA GLN A 421 59.67 -14.02 23.26
C GLN A 421 59.82 -13.87 24.79
N ILE A 422 59.39 -12.74 25.37
CA ILE A 422 59.48 -12.50 26.83
C ILE A 422 58.30 -13.11 27.61
N SER A 423 57.10 -13.20 27.03
CA SER A 423 56.00 -13.98 27.62
C SER A 423 56.39 -15.45 27.85
N LYS A 424 57.28 -15.98 26.98
CA LYS A 424 57.85 -17.33 27.05
C LYS A 424 59.01 -17.48 28.05
N SER A 425 59.66 -16.38 28.45
CA SER A 425 60.72 -16.39 29.50
C SER A 425 60.19 -16.15 30.91
N GLN A 426 58.95 -15.64 31.03
CA GLN A 426 58.24 -15.34 32.28
C GLN A 426 58.87 -14.24 33.15
N ASP A 427 59.76 -13.42 32.59
CA ASP A 427 60.31 -12.23 33.28
C ASP A 427 59.38 -11.01 33.14
N ARG A 428 58.51 -10.85 34.15
CA ARG A 428 57.61 -9.69 34.30
C ARG A 428 58.30 -8.33 34.42
N SER A 429 59.59 -8.28 34.75
CA SER A 429 60.31 -7.00 34.86
C SER A 429 60.71 -6.47 33.48
N SER A 430 61.34 -7.32 32.66
CA SER A 430 61.63 -6.99 31.25
C SER A 430 60.37 -6.77 30.42
N GLU A 431 59.28 -7.49 30.71
CA GLU A 431 57.97 -7.30 30.06
C GLU A 431 57.44 -5.87 30.22
N ALA A 432 57.46 -5.33 31.44
CA ALA A 432 56.99 -3.96 31.72
C ALA A 432 57.85 -2.90 31.02
N THR A 433 59.18 -3.05 31.01
CA THR A 433 60.09 -2.12 30.33
C THR A 433 59.87 -2.10 28.82
N LEU A 434 59.55 -3.25 28.18
CA LEU A 434 59.21 -3.24 26.76
C LEU A 434 57.87 -2.55 26.48
N VAL A 435 56.85 -2.72 27.32
CA VAL A 435 55.56 -2.02 27.14
C VAL A 435 55.73 -0.50 27.20
N GLU A 436 56.50 0.01 28.16
CA GLU A 436 56.86 1.44 28.23
C GLU A 436 57.63 1.89 26.98
N TRP A 437 58.59 1.08 26.54
CA TRP A 437 59.46 1.38 25.40
C TRP A 437 58.77 1.32 24.02
N PHE A 438 57.69 0.53 23.91
CA PHE A 438 56.86 0.46 22.70
C PHE A 438 55.69 1.46 22.69
N GLN A 439 55.42 2.17 23.78
CA GLN A 439 54.21 3.01 23.96
C GLN A 439 53.99 4.04 22.85
N GLY A 440 55.05 4.65 22.31
CA GLY A 440 54.96 5.64 21.22
C GLY A 440 54.43 5.08 19.89
N LEU A 441 54.45 3.75 19.70
CA LEU A 441 53.89 3.13 18.49
C LEU A 441 52.37 3.26 18.44
N ASP A 442 51.68 3.14 19.58
CA ASP A 442 50.22 3.10 19.59
C ASP A 442 49.61 4.48 19.24
N SER A 443 50.27 5.59 19.61
CA SER A 443 49.89 6.93 19.14
C SER A 443 50.13 7.15 17.63
N VAL A 444 51.17 6.54 17.05
CA VAL A 444 51.43 6.58 15.59
C VAL A 444 50.46 5.68 14.83
N ILE A 445 49.94 4.64 15.49
CA ILE A 445 48.87 3.79 14.98
C ILE A 445 47.55 4.57 14.91
N GLU A 446 47.16 5.28 15.97
CA GLU A 446 45.93 6.09 16.00
C GLU A 446 45.93 7.16 14.90
N TRP A 447 47.04 7.90 14.73
CA TRP A 447 47.20 8.92 13.67
C TRP A 447 47.07 8.34 12.25
N PHE A 448 47.63 7.15 11.99
CA PHE A 448 47.45 6.45 10.72
C PHE A 448 46.02 5.93 10.52
N ASP A 449 45.36 5.49 11.59
CA ASP A 449 43.98 4.99 11.53
C ASP A 449 42.98 6.15 11.29
N ASP A 450 43.25 7.36 11.81
CA ASP A 450 42.51 8.59 11.49
C ASP A 450 42.68 9.02 10.01
N HIS A 451 43.89 8.91 9.46
CA HIS A 451 44.15 9.11 8.03
C HIS A 451 43.34 8.13 7.18
N LEU A 452 43.36 6.84 7.55
CA LEU A 452 42.62 5.78 6.88
C LEU A 452 41.10 5.99 6.96
N GLY A 453 40.58 6.38 8.12
CA GLY A 453 39.18 6.70 8.34
C GLY A 453 38.72 7.88 7.50
N THR A 454 39.49 8.97 7.49
CA THR A 454 39.24 10.18 6.68
C THR A 454 39.24 9.85 5.18
N ALA A 455 40.17 9.02 4.72
CA ALA A 455 40.22 8.56 3.33
C ALA A 455 39.01 7.65 2.97
N CYS A 456 38.52 6.83 3.90
CA CYS A 456 37.32 6.02 3.70
C CYS A 456 36.04 6.89 3.60
N MET A 457 35.86 7.86 4.49
CA MET A 457 34.70 8.76 4.45
C MET A 457 34.63 9.59 3.15
N ASN A 458 35.78 9.95 2.59
CA ASN A 458 35.87 10.78 1.38
C ASN A 458 35.94 9.98 0.06
N LEU A 459 35.67 8.67 0.08
CA LEU A 459 35.76 7.79 -1.10
C LEU A 459 34.95 8.28 -2.32
N ILE A 460 33.72 8.76 -2.12
CA ILE A 460 32.87 9.25 -3.21
C ILE A 460 33.43 10.55 -3.83
N PRO A 461 33.72 11.61 -3.04
CA PRO A 461 34.45 12.79 -3.53
C PRO A 461 35.78 12.48 -4.24
N LEU A 462 36.60 11.55 -3.71
CA LEU A 462 37.90 11.21 -4.30
C LEU A 462 37.77 10.55 -5.68
N VAL A 463 36.73 9.74 -5.91
CA VAL A 463 36.41 9.17 -7.24
C VAL A 463 35.86 10.26 -8.18
N GLN A 464 35.01 11.17 -7.69
CA GLN A 464 34.46 12.27 -8.49
C GLN A 464 35.53 13.30 -8.91
N SER A 465 36.55 13.51 -8.07
CA SER A 465 37.73 14.34 -8.35
C SER A 465 38.81 13.63 -9.18
N ASP A 466 38.54 12.41 -9.67
CA ASP A 466 39.44 11.56 -10.45
C ASP A 466 40.80 11.19 -9.78
N ASN A 467 40.93 11.29 -8.45
CA ASN A 467 42.14 10.83 -7.74
C ASN A 467 42.14 9.30 -7.56
N ARG A 468 42.24 8.59 -8.70
CA ARG A 468 42.36 7.12 -8.77
C ARG A 468 43.55 6.59 -7.97
N SER A 469 44.60 7.40 -7.80
CA SER A 469 45.83 6.98 -7.12
C SER A 469 45.61 6.73 -5.63
N MET A 470 44.82 7.58 -4.97
CA MET A 470 44.44 7.41 -3.56
C MET A 470 43.51 6.23 -3.35
N VAL A 471 42.47 6.12 -4.17
CA VAL A 471 41.50 5.02 -4.10
C VAL A 471 42.20 3.66 -4.24
N VAL A 472 43.23 3.55 -5.10
CA VAL A 472 44.06 2.35 -5.24
C VAL A 472 45.02 2.15 -4.05
N ARG A 473 45.67 3.20 -3.51
CA ARG A 473 46.50 3.07 -2.28
C ARG A 473 45.67 2.52 -1.11
N LEU A 474 44.52 3.12 -0.85
CA LEU A 474 43.57 2.71 0.20
C LEU A 474 43.08 1.27 -0.01
N ALA A 475 42.69 0.91 -1.24
CA ALA A 475 42.27 -0.44 -1.58
C ALA A 475 43.38 -1.50 -1.38
N VAL A 476 44.64 -1.15 -1.65
CA VAL A 476 45.80 -2.04 -1.45
C VAL A 476 46.09 -2.24 0.04
N VAL A 477 46.06 -1.19 0.86
CA VAL A 477 46.24 -1.27 2.32
C VAL A 477 45.19 -2.20 2.94
N ILE A 478 43.91 -1.96 2.66
CA ILE A 478 42.81 -2.77 3.21
C ILE A 478 42.88 -4.22 2.69
N LEU A 479 43.34 -4.45 1.45
CA LEU A 479 43.53 -5.80 0.90
C LEU A 479 44.76 -6.53 1.49
N SER A 480 45.83 -5.82 1.87
CA SER A 480 46.94 -6.43 2.60
C SER A 480 46.52 -6.87 3.99
N GLU A 481 45.74 -6.04 4.68
CA GLU A 481 45.28 -6.33 6.03
C GLU A 481 44.20 -7.42 6.06
N GLU A 482 43.25 -7.43 5.12
CA GLU A 482 42.31 -8.55 4.95
C GLU A 482 43.05 -9.90 4.78
N LYS A 483 44.17 -9.91 4.04
CA LYS A 483 45.01 -11.10 3.87
C LYS A 483 45.86 -11.43 5.10
N ASN A 484 46.11 -10.49 5.99
CA ASN A 484 46.86 -10.72 7.23
C ASN A 484 45.92 -11.23 8.32
N ASP A 485 44.79 -10.56 8.54
CA ASP A 485 43.70 -10.99 9.43
C ASP A 485 43.21 -12.39 9.08
N ALA A 486 42.99 -12.71 7.79
CA ALA A 486 42.55 -14.04 7.38
C ALA A 486 43.58 -15.16 7.65
N LYS A 487 44.90 -14.85 7.64
CA LYS A 487 45.92 -15.82 8.09
C LYS A 487 45.84 -16.00 9.60
N VAL A 488 45.82 -14.90 10.35
CA VAL A 488 45.79 -14.89 11.82
C VAL A 488 44.58 -15.67 12.32
N GLN A 489 43.39 -15.42 11.77
CA GLN A 489 42.17 -16.15 12.11
C GLN A 489 42.31 -17.65 11.80
N ALA A 490 42.73 -18.03 10.59
CA ALA A 490 42.89 -19.45 10.22
C ALA A 490 43.91 -20.19 11.11
N LEU A 491 44.94 -19.49 11.60
CA LEU A 491 45.94 -20.02 12.52
C LEU A 491 45.41 -20.14 13.95
N GLN A 492 44.66 -19.14 14.45
CA GLN A 492 43.96 -19.21 15.74
C GLN A 492 42.91 -20.33 15.77
N ASP A 493 42.15 -20.51 14.69
CA ASP A 493 41.10 -21.54 14.61
C ASP A 493 41.74 -22.95 14.51
N ALA A 494 42.82 -23.12 13.72
CA ALA A 494 43.60 -24.35 13.73
C ALA A 494 44.23 -24.66 15.12
N GLN A 495 44.61 -23.63 15.89
CA GLN A 495 45.13 -23.79 17.26
C GLN A 495 44.04 -24.24 18.25
N LYS A 496 42.80 -23.75 18.09
CA LYS A 496 41.62 -24.17 18.88
C LYS A 496 41.24 -25.62 18.56
N ASP A 497 41.01 -25.92 17.30
CA ASP A 497 40.50 -27.21 16.85
C ASP A 497 41.51 -28.35 17.05
N HIS A 498 42.82 -28.05 16.97
CA HIS A 498 43.89 -29.05 16.97
C HIS A 498 44.98 -28.75 18.02
N GLN A 499 44.56 -28.40 19.25
CA GLN A 499 45.42 -28.05 20.38
C GLN A 499 46.62 -29.02 20.58
N TYR A 500 46.42 -30.34 20.43
CA TYR A 500 47.50 -31.36 20.55
C TYR A 500 48.54 -31.32 19.42
N LEU A 501 48.16 -30.90 18.21
CA LEU A 501 49.08 -30.72 17.09
C LEU A 501 49.81 -29.38 17.19
N ALA A 502 49.14 -28.33 17.64
CA ALA A 502 49.74 -27.01 17.86
C ALA A 502 50.96 -27.10 18.81
N THR A 503 50.88 -27.86 19.90
CA THR A 503 52.02 -28.06 20.83
C THR A 503 53.22 -28.79 20.19
N ARG A 504 53.02 -29.56 19.12
CA ARG A 504 54.10 -30.33 18.45
C ARG A 504 54.77 -29.58 17.30
N PHE A 505 54.08 -28.66 16.63
CA PHE A 505 54.63 -27.92 15.49
C PHE A 505 55.01 -26.49 15.90
N LYS A 506 56.31 -26.21 16.02
CA LYS A 506 56.82 -24.86 16.34
C LYS A 506 56.33 -23.78 15.36
N SER A 507 56.04 -24.13 14.11
CA SER A 507 55.46 -23.25 13.09
C SER A 507 53.99 -22.88 13.33
N MET A 508 53.31 -23.49 14.30
CA MET A 508 51.95 -23.16 14.73
C MET A 508 51.92 -22.32 16.02
N ASN A 509 53.05 -22.23 16.75
CA ASN A 509 53.21 -21.36 17.92
C ASN A 509 53.55 -19.92 17.49
N ILE A 510 52.61 -19.28 16.81
CA ILE A 510 52.64 -17.84 16.55
C ILE A 510 52.24 -17.11 17.84
N GLY A 511 52.89 -15.97 18.12
CA GLY A 511 52.54 -15.11 19.25
C GLY A 511 51.13 -14.50 19.14
N PRO A 512 50.72 -13.66 20.11
CA PRO A 512 49.36 -13.14 20.24
C PRO A 512 49.02 -12.04 19.21
N LYS A 513 49.18 -12.33 17.91
CA LYS A 513 48.74 -11.45 16.83
C LYS A 513 47.21 -11.35 16.85
N THR A 514 46.72 -10.13 17.03
CA THR A 514 45.30 -9.79 17.03
C THR A 514 44.79 -9.56 15.61
N VAL A 515 43.49 -9.79 15.40
CA VAL A 515 42.79 -9.39 14.18
C VAL A 515 42.55 -7.88 14.24
N ARG A 516 42.96 -7.15 13.19
CA ARG A 516 42.97 -5.68 13.16
C ARG A 516 41.65 -5.09 12.66
N GLY A 517 40.90 -5.82 11.83
CA GLY A 517 39.51 -5.48 11.51
C GLY A 517 39.31 -4.34 10.51
N TYR A 518 40.37 -3.81 9.88
CA TYR A 518 40.29 -2.69 8.93
C TYR A 518 39.24 -2.85 7.83
N LYS A 519 38.98 -4.09 7.37
CA LYS A 519 37.93 -4.33 6.36
C LYS A 519 36.50 -4.14 6.91
N GLN A 520 36.27 -4.35 8.21
CA GLN A 520 35.00 -4.05 8.88
C GLN A 520 34.86 -2.54 9.09
N ASN A 521 35.91 -1.87 9.55
CA ASN A 521 35.93 -0.41 9.71
C ASN A 521 35.66 0.32 8.38
N PHE A 522 36.18 -0.18 7.26
CA PHE A 522 35.88 0.31 5.91
C PHE A 522 34.39 0.19 5.55
N LEU A 523 33.72 -0.92 5.90
CA LEU A 523 32.27 -1.08 5.62
C LEU A 523 31.46 -0.13 6.50
N LYS A 524 31.81 -0.03 7.78
CA LYS A 524 31.18 0.91 8.72
C LYS A 524 31.38 2.38 8.34
N ALA A 525 32.50 2.74 7.70
CA ALA A 525 32.70 4.09 7.16
C ALA A 525 31.75 4.41 5.99
N ILE A 526 31.38 3.41 5.17
CA ILE A 526 30.37 3.57 4.11
C ILE A 526 28.98 3.78 4.73
N GLU A 527 28.63 3.00 5.76
CA GLU A 527 27.39 3.15 6.53
C GLU A 527 27.29 4.55 7.16
N LEU A 528 28.34 5.00 7.87
CA LEU A 528 28.38 6.31 8.53
C LEU A 528 28.32 7.49 7.54
N TYR A 529 28.99 7.38 6.39
CA TYR A 529 28.90 8.39 5.31
C TYR A 529 27.47 8.53 4.80
N ALA A 530 26.81 7.40 4.50
CA ALA A 530 25.43 7.39 4.03
C ALA A 530 24.46 7.87 5.13
N GLN A 531 24.70 7.53 6.40
CA GLN A 531 23.84 7.89 7.53
C GLN A 531 23.64 9.40 7.63
N GLY A 532 24.71 10.20 7.56
CA GLY A 532 24.60 11.67 7.60
C GLY A 532 23.81 12.25 6.41
N GLN A 533 23.86 11.61 5.25
CA GLN A 533 23.05 12.02 4.08
C GLN A 533 21.58 11.61 4.23
N PHE A 534 21.29 10.44 4.81
CA PHE A 534 19.93 9.99 5.15
C PHE A 534 19.28 10.86 6.24
N GLU A 535 20.07 11.35 7.21
CA GLU A 535 19.62 12.23 8.29
C GLU A 535 19.28 13.63 7.77
N ALA A 536 20.17 14.24 6.97
CA ALA A 536 19.85 15.49 6.25
C ALA A 536 18.67 15.35 5.27
N THR A 537 18.45 14.15 4.70
CA THR A 537 17.26 13.86 3.87
C THR A 537 15.99 13.70 4.72
N LYS A 538 16.09 13.23 5.98
CA LYS A 538 14.98 13.05 6.92
C LYS A 538 14.38 14.39 7.36
N GLU A 539 15.22 15.36 7.73
CA GLU A 539 14.75 16.72 8.06
C GLU A 539 14.00 17.36 6.88
N GLY A 540 14.61 17.37 5.69
CA GLY A 540 14.00 17.95 4.49
C GLY A 540 12.74 17.23 3.97
N PHE A 541 12.53 15.96 4.35
CA PHE A 541 11.31 15.20 4.04
C PHE A 541 10.16 15.48 5.01
N LEU A 542 10.47 15.73 6.30
CA LEU A 542 9.45 16.11 7.28
C LEU A 542 8.86 17.50 6.99
N ASP A 543 9.70 18.43 6.52
CA ASP A 543 9.26 19.77 6.08
C ASP A 543 8.48 19.78 4.74
N ASP A 544 8.88 18.96 3.76
CA ASP A 544 8.26 18.92 2.44
C ASP A 544 8.31 17.52 1.80
N PRO A 545 7.23 16.72 1.94
CA PRO A 545 7.16 15.36 1.41
C PRO A 545 7.34 15.25 -0.11
N ASP A 546 6.90 16.25 -0.89
CA ASP A 546 7.02 16.25 -2.36
C ASP A 546 8.48 16.39 -2.84
N LYS A 547 9.38 16.86 -1.96
CA LYS A 547 10.82 16.93 -2.23
C LYS A 547 11.56 15.60 -2.05
N LEU A 548 10.94 14.52 -1.54
CA LEU A 548 11.58 13.22 -1.31
C LEU A 548 12.41 12.72 -2.52
N GLU A 549 11.85 12.84 -3.73
CA GLU A 549 12.51 12.45 -4.99
C GLU A 549 13.74 13.31 -5.33
N LYS A 550 13.78 14.57 -4.89
CA LYS A 550 14.93 15.47 -5.04
C LYS A 550 15.97 15.24 -3.95
N GLY A 551 15.54 14.94 -2.73
CA GLY A 551 16.39 14.59 -1.59
C GLY A 551 17.30 13.41 -1.93
N PHE A 552 16.72 12.27 -2.30
CA PHE A 552 17.49 11.06 -2.69
C PHE A 552 18.24 11.15 -4.03
N LYS A 553 18.50 12.34 -4.59
CA LYS A 553 19.34 12.47 -5.78
C LYS A 553 20.80 12.06 -5.52
N TRP A 554 21.33 12.29 -4.32
CA TRP A 554 22.70 11.88 -3.94
C TRP A 554 22.85 10.35 -4.04
N PHE A 555 21.90 9.60 -3.46
CA PHE A 555 21.88 8.14 -3.40
C PHE A 555 22.14 7.46 -4.76
N PHE A 556 21.42 7.89 -5.81
CA PHE A 556 21.59 7.32 -7.15
C PHE A 556 22.86 7.82 -7.87
N ASN A 557 23.33 9.04 -7.57
CA ASN A 557 24.61 9.56 -8.08
C ASN A 557 25.80 8.79 -7.49
N ASP A 558 25.76 8.46 -6.20
CA ASP A 558 26.79 7.69 -5.50
C ASP A 558 26.90 6.28 -6.09
N LEU A 559 25.78 5.55 -6.20
CA LEU A 559 25.75 4.23 -6.80
C LEU A 559 26.24 4.25 -8.26
N PHE A 560 25.92 5.29 -9.03
CA PHE A 560 26.47 5.50 -10.37
C PHE A 560 28.00 5.76 -10.36
N THR A 561 28.48 6.58 -9.41
CA THR A 561 29.91 6.86 -9.19
C THR A 561 30.68 5.58 -8.83
N VAL A 562 30.13 4.73 -7.97
CA VAL A 562 30.73 3.43 -7.60
C VAL A 562 30.74 2.47 -8.80
N ARG A 563 29.67 2.46 -9.61
CA ARG A 563 29.55 1.60 -10.79
C ARG A 563 30.60 1.90 -11.86
N GLU A 564 30.63 3.15 -12.34
CA GLU A 564 31.47 3.54 -13.48
C GLU A 564 32.90 3.93 -13.06
N GLY A 565 33.09 4.54 -11.88
CA GLY A 565 34.37 5.07 -11.42
C GLY A 565 35.14 4.15 -10.47
N MET A 566 34.48 3.60 -9.44
CA MET A 566 35.18 2.86 -8.36
C MET A 566 35.41 1.38 -8.69
N GLN A 567 34.49 0.73 -9.42
CA GLN A 567 34.56 -0.70 -9.74
C GLN A 567 35.90 -1.16 -10.37
N PRO A 568 36.56 -0.44 -11.31
CA PRO A 568 37.86 -0.85 -11.86
C PRO A 568 39.06 -0.63 -10.92
N LEU A 569 38.93 0.20 -9.88
CA LEU A 569 40.00 0.55 -8.95
C LEU A 569 40.10 -0.43 -7.76
N MET A 570 39.04 -1.19 -7.52
CA MET A 570 38.87 -2.05 -6.33
C MET A 570 39.10 -3.54 -6.64
N PRO A 571 39.48 -4.37 -5.64
CA PRO A 571 39.67 -5.81 -5.83
C PRO A 571 38.38 -6.51 -6.27
N LYS A 572 38.41 -7.20 -7.43
CA LYS A 572 37.25 -7.93 -7.99
C LYS A 572 36.59 -8.91 -7.01
N LYS A 573 37.35 -9.45 -6.05
CA LYS A 573 36.84 -10.31 -4.95
C LYS A 573 35.71 -9.63 -4.17
N TRP A 574 35.83 -8.33 -3.90
CA TRP A 574 34.89 -7.59 -3.06
C TRP A 574 33.55 -7.31 -3.76
N LYS A 575 33.48 -7.40 -5.10
CA LYS A 575 32.28 -7.01 -5.88
C LYS A 575 31.73 -5.64 -5.47
N ILE A 576 32.60 -4.64 -5.29
CA ILE A 576 32.32 -3.40 -4.53
C ILE A 576 30.98 -2.72 -4.83
N TYR A 577 30.54 -2.71 -6.10
CA TYR A 577 29.25 -2.17 -6.51
C TYR A 577 28.04 -2.89 -5.90
N LYS A 578 28.10 -4.22 -5.74
CA LYS A 578 27.09 -4.96 -4.97
C LYS A 578 27.16 -4.57 -3.49
N THR A 579 28.34 -4.54 -2.87
CA THR A 579 28.47 -4.19 -1.44
C THR A 579 27.92 -2.81 -1.10
N TYR A 580 28.21 -1.78 -1.92
CA TYR A 580 27.58 -0.47 -1.76
C TYR A 580 26.07 -0.53 -1.96
N THR A 581 25.59 -1.26 -2.98
CA THR A 581 24.15 -1.41 -3.23
C THR A 581 23.44 -2.09 -2.06
N ASP A 582 23.97 -3.21 -1.55
CA ASP A 582 23.40 -3.98 -0.44
C ASP A 582 23.30 -3.11 0.83
N ILE A 583 24.36 -2.36 1.18
CA ILE A 583 24.37 -1.44 2.33
C ILE A 583 23.37 -0.29 2.12
N TYR A 584 23.46 0.42 1.00
CA TYR A 584 22.59 1.57 0.71
C TYR A 584 21.11 1.14 0.65
N HIS A 585 20.83 -0.08 0.16
CA HIS A 585 19.48 -0.63 0.09
C HIS A 585 18.94 -1.01 1.47
N GLN A 586 19.74 -1.67 2.33
CA GLN A 586 19.37 -1.94 3.72
C GLN A 586 19.08 -0.63 4.47
N MET A 587 19.92 0.40 4.30
CA MET A 587 19.69 1.69 4.94
C MET A 587 18.45 2.42 4.40
N MET A 588 18.12 2.30 3.11
CA MET A 588 16.87 2.83 2.54
C MET A 588 15.64 2.11 3.12
N HIS A 589 15.72 0.78 3.27
CA HIS A 589 14.69 -0.02 3.93
C HIS A 589 14.50 0.42 5.39
N ASP A 590 15.58 0.42 6.19
CA ASP A 590 15.53 0.76 7.62
C ASP A 590 15.07 2.21 7.85
N TRP A 591 15.35 3.12 6.91
CA TRP A 591 14.88 4.51 6.91
C TRP A 591 13.39 4.63 6.58
N LEU A 592 12.87 3.87 5.61
CA LEU A 592 11.44 3.88 5.28
C LEU A 592 10.61 3.17 6.35
N VAL A 593 11.05 2.00 6.84
CA VAL A 593 10.34 1.23 7.87
C VAL A 593 10.16 2.03 9.16
N GLN A 594 11.14 2.86 9.55
CA GLN A 594 11.01 3.81 10.66
C GLN A 594 9.81 4.78 10.56
N PHE A 595 9.35 5.12 9.35
CA PHE A 595 8.14 5.94 9.17
C PHE A 595 6.88 5.10 9.00
N VAL A 596 7.01 3.88 8.47
CA VAL A 596 5.90 2.91 8.31
C VAL A 596 5.46 2.33 9.66
N ASP A 597 6.34 2.34 10.66
CA ASP A 597 6.05 1.96 12.05
C ASP A 597 5.69 3.17 12.95
N ASP A 598 5.60 4.39 12.40
CA ASP A 598 5.18 5.59 13.14
C ASP A 598 3.67 5.84 12.96
N ASP A 599 2.88 5.41 13.95
CA ASP A 599 1.43 5.65 14.06
C ASP A 599 1.03 7.15 14.00
N GLN A 600 1.96 8.09 14.10
CA GLN A 600 1.71 9.54 14.04
C GLN A 600 2.20 10.19 12.73
N LEU A 601 2.66 9.41 11.75
CA LEU A 601 3.12 9.93 10.46
C LEU A 601 2.01 10.76 9.75
N PRO A 602 2.27 12.01 9.33
CA PRO A 602 1.26 12.80 8.63
C PRO A 602 0.84 12.18 7.30
N ALA A 603 -0.44 12.32 6.97
CA ALA A 603 -1.05 11.68 5.78
C ALA A 603 -0.37 12.06 4.44
N ALA A 604 0.24 13.24 4.35
CA ALA A 604 1.03 13.64 3.17
C ALA A 604 2.34 12.84 3.05
N ASN A 605 3.07 12.67 4.16
CA ASN A 605 4.32 11.93 4.25
C ASN A 605 4.10 10.44 3.93
N MET A 606 3.02 9.85 4.48
CA MET A 606 2.63 8.47 4.15
C MET A 606 2.34 8.29 2.65
N LEU A 607 1.64 9.24 2.02
CA LEU A 607 1.37 9.18 0.58
C LEU A 607 2.65 9.33 -0.27
N ALA A 608 3.57 10.22 0.13
CA ALA A 608 4.86 10.38 -0.54
C ALA A 608 5.70 9.08 -0.49
N ILE A 609 5.65 8.32 0.61
CA ILE A 609 6.28 6.99 0.74
C ILE A 609 5.61 5.97 -0.19
N ILE A 610 4.28 5.91 -0.23
CA ILE A 610 3.53 5.02 -1.14
C ILE A 610 3.88 5.30 -2.61
N HIS A 611 4.09 6.57 -2.99
CA HIS A 611 4.54 6.94 -4.33
C HIS A 611 6.05 6.79 -4.57
N TRP A 612 6.84 6.46 -3.55
CA TRP A 612 8.28 6.32 -3.66
C TRP A 612 8.73 4.90 -4.01
N SER A 613 8.03 3.85 -3.57
CA SER A 613 8.44 2.45 -3.79
C SER A 613 8.57 2.09 -5.28
N ASP A 614 7.51 2.31 -6.07
CA ASP A 614 7.51 2.13 -7.54
C ASP A 614 8.63 2.94 -8.22
N LYS A 615 8.83 4.19 -7.78
CA LYS A 615 9.86 5.09 -8.32
C LYS A 615 11.27 4.60 -7.96
N TYR A 616 11.48 4.09 -6.76
CA TYR A 616 12.74 3.55 -6.27
C TYR A 616 13.16 2.35 -7.12
N TYR A 617 12.30 1.33 -7.24
CA TYR A 617 12.60 0.16 -8.06
C TYR A 617 12.76 0.52 -9.55
N THR A 618 11.98 1.46 -10.07
CA THR A 618 12.16 2.00 -11.43
C THR A 618 13.52 2.69 -11.63
N LYS A 619 14.13 3.25 -10.59
CA LYS A 619 15.50 3.83 -10.64
C LYS A 619 16.58 2.78 -10.45
N MET A 620 16.39 1.83 -9.55
CA MET A 620 17.33 0.71 -9.35
C MET A 620 17.45 -0.18 -10.61
N ALA A 621 16.33 -0.41 -11.32
CA ALA A 621 16.31 -1.09 -12.61
C ALA A 621 17.17 -0.37 -13.67
N LYS A 622 17.19 0.97 -13.68
CA LYS A 622 18.03 1.77 -14.59
C LYS A 622 19.52 1.71 -14.23
N LEU A 623 19.84 1.51 -12.95
CA LEU A 623 21.21 1.26 -12.48
C LEU A 623 21.70 -0.17 -12.79
N GLY A 624 20.78 -1.11 -13.00
CA GLY A 624 21.05 -2.48 -13.46
C GLY A 624 20.65 -3.59 -12.49
N TRP A 625 19.85 -3.30 -11.47
CA TRP A 625 19.40 -4.26 -10.45
C TRP A 625 17.95 -4.68 -10.69
N ALA A 626 17.65 -5.97 -10.63
CA ALA A 626 16.26 -6.45 -10.57
C ALA A 626 15.72 -6.34 -9.14
N GLN A 627 14.40 -6.19 -8.98
CA GLN A 627 13.74 -6.20 -7.66
C GLN A 627 14.03 -7.49 -6.87
N ALA A 628 14.21 -8.62 -7.56
CA ALA A 628 14.56 -9.91 -6.94
C ALA A 628 16.02 -10.01 -6.44
N ASP A 629 16.91 -9.10 -6.85
CA ASP A 629 18.29 -9.02 -6.33
C ASP A 629 18.41 -8.09 -5.10
N LEU A 630 17.31 -7.40 -4.77
CA LEU A 630 17.19 -6.37 -3.74
C LEU A 630 16.31 -6.90 -2.60
N THR A 631 16.97 -7.38 -1.54
CA THR A 631 16.35 -7.98 -0.35
C THR A 631 16.91 -7.31 0.91
N PRO A 632 16.09 -6.93 1.91
CA PRO A 632 14.63 -7.08 2.03
C PRO A 632 13.82 -6.26 1.01
N HIS A 633 12.49 -6.41 0.94
CA HIS A 633 11.69 -5.47 0.15
C HIS A 633 11.78 -4.09 0.79
N VAL A 634 11.81 -3.00 0.02
CA VAL A 634 12.16 -1.65 0.53
C VAL A 634 11.20 -1.11 1.60
N ILE A 635 10.03 -1.75 1.76
CA ILE A 635 9.00 -1.56 2.79
C ILE A 635 8.25 -2.89 3.10
N ASP A 636 8.94 -4.04 3.07
CA ASP A 636 8.39 -5.38 3.46
C ASP A 636 7.01 -5.75 2.85
N ASP A 637 6.78 -5.44 1.57
CA ASP A 637 5.48 -5.58 0.87
C ASP A 637 4.26 -4.87 1.52
N ARG A 638 4.47 -4.03 2.56
CA ARG A 638 3.41 -3.35 3.36
C ARG A 638 2.68 -2.21 2.65
N GLU A 639 2.88 -2.02 1.34
CA GLU A 639 2.12 -1.05 0.52
C GLU A 639 0.61 -1.19 0.67
N GLY A 640 0.13 -2.44 0.69
CA GLY A 640 -1.30 -2.73 0.83
C GLY A 640 -1.86 -2.43 2.22
N GLU A 641 -1.00 -2.26 3.23
CA GLU A 641 -1.36 -1.82 4.59
C GLU A 641 -1.37 -0.28 4.62
N LEU A 642 -0.27 0.37 4.22
CA LEU A 642 -0.15 1.82 4.14
C LEU A 642 -1.28 2.48 3.32
N VAL A 643 -1.64 1.92 2.17
CA VAL A 643 -2.77 2.38 1.34
C VAL A 643 -4.11 2.21 2.08
N ARG A 644 -4.26 1.13 2.85
CA ARG A 644 -5.45 0.85 3.66
C ARG A 644 -5.58 1.88 4.78
N ASP A 645 -4.51 2.17 5.48
CA ASP A 645 -4.51 3.02 6.66
C ASP A 645 -4.53 4.51 6.33
N TRP A 646 -3.91 4.91 5.22
CA TRP A 646 -4.13 6.23 4.63
C TRP A 646 -5.60 6.46 4.24
N ARG A 647 -6.26 5.47 3.62
CA ARG A 647 -7.71 5.52 3.38
C ARG A 647 -8.50 5.54 4.68
N ASN A 648 -8.13 4.74 5.67
CA ASN A 648 -8.82 4.70 6.98
C ASN A 648 -8.73 6.06 7.69
N LEU A 649 -7.61 6.78 7.56
CA LEU A 649 -7.41 8.14 8.07
C LEU A 649 -8.36 9.14 7.42
N ILE A 650 -8.51 9.11 6.08
CA ILE A 650 -9.50 9.94 5.37
C ILE A 650 -10.92 9.61 5.81
N ILE A 651 -11.27 8.32 5.91
CA ILE A 651 -12.60 7.87 6.34
C ILE A 651 -12.90 8.33 7.78
N LYS A 652 -11.92 8.26 8.69
CA LYS A 652 -12.04 8.76 10.07
C LYS A 652 -12.24 10.27 10.10
N ALA A 653 -11.43 11.04 9.37
CA ALA A 653 -11.57 12.50 9.29
C ALA A 653 -12.93 12.93 8.70
N LEU A 654 -13.43 12.19 7.70
CA LEU A 654 -14.76 12.35 7.10
C LEU A 654 -15.88 12.09 8.11
N ASP A 655 -15.85 10.93 8.80
CA ASP A 655 -16.84 10.57 9.81
C ASP A 655 -16.87 11.62 10.95
N GLU A 656 -15.69 12.01 11.47
CA GLU A 656 -15.55 13.05 12.51
C GLU A 656 -16.03 14.44 12.04
N TRP A 657 -15.91 14.79 10.76
CA TRP A 657 -16.45 16.04 10.21
C TRP A 657 -17.97 16.01 10.08
N ILE A 658 -18.53 14.89 9.61
CA ILE A 658 -19.99 14.74 9.45
C ILE A 658 -20.68 14.69 10.81
N GLU A 659 -20.10 14.01 11.80
CA GLU A 659 -20.60 13.99 13.18
C GLU A 659 -20.55 15.38 13.82
N ARG A 660 -19.44 16.12 13.71
CA ARG A 660 -19.34 17.50 14.22
C ARG A 660 -20.35 18.44 13.55
N MET A 661 -20.54 18.35 12.24
CA MET A 661 -21.54 19.16 11.52
C MET A 661 -22.97 18.82 12.00
N PHE A 662 -23.30 17.53 12.10
CA PHE A 662 -24.61 17.09 12.58
C PHE A 662 -24.84 17.43 14.07
N ALA A 663 -23.79 17.51 14.89
CA ALA A 663 -23.89 17.98 16.28
C ALA A 663 -24.19 19.48 16.38
N VAL A 664 -23.71 20.30 15.43
CA VAL A 664 -24.11 21.71 15.30
C VAL A 664 -25.59 21.80 14.88
N ASP A 665 -25.97 21.10 13.81
CA ASP A 665 -27.36 21.06 13.32
C ASP A 665 -28.34 20.64 14.41
N LYS A 666 -28.02 19.54 15.13
CA LYS A 666 -28.83 19.01 16.22
C LYS A 666 -28.95 20.01 17.37
N ARG A 667 -27.92 20.79 17.67
CA ARG A 667 -27.99 21.86 18.68
C ARG A 667 -28.96 22.95 18.24
N SER A 668 -28.72 23.58 17.09
CA SER A 668 -29.57 24.67 16.59
C SER A 668 -31.03 24.25 16.43
N PHE A 669 -31.29 23.04 15.93
CA PHE A 669 -32.65 22.47 15.89
C PHE A 669 -33.25 22.27 17.29
N SER A 670 -32.51 21.71 18.24
CA SER A 670 -32.99 21.49 19.62
C SER A 670 -33.29 22.80 20.35
N GLU A 671 -32.46 23.82 20.13
CA GLU A 671 -32.60 25.16 20.69
C GLU A 671 -33.65 26.02 19.94
N ARG A 672 -34.18 25.51 18.82
CA ARG A 672 -35.12 26.18 17.91
C ARG A 672 -34.57 27.53 17.40
N ASP A 673 -33.27 27.53 17.13
CA ASP A 673 -32.54 28.67 16.60
C ASP A 673 -33.08 29.08 15.23
N ILE A 674 -33.35 30.38 15.07
CA ILE A 674 -33.85 31.00 13.83
C ILE A 674 -32.67 31.53 13.00
N GLU A 675 -31.54 31.88 13.64
CA GLU A 675 -30.34 32.37 12.95
C GLU A 675 -29.57 31.25 12.21
N ALA A 676 -29.81 29.98 12.55
CA ALA A 676 -29.32 28.82 11.79
C ALA A 676 -30.08 28.57 10.46
N LEU A 677 -31.29 29.12 10.32
CA LEU A 677 -32.05 29.07 9.08
C LEU A 677 -31.69 30.27 8.17
N ASP A 678 -31.90 30.11 6.87
CA ASP A 678 -31.76 31.16 5.86
C ASP A 678 -32.85 31.04 4.79
N THR A 679 -32.99 32.07 3.96
CA THR A 679 -33.90 32.08 2.81
C THR A 679 -33.09 32.23 1.52
N ASN A 680 -33.11 31.21 0.66
CA ASN A 680 -32.45 31.25 -0.65
C ASN A 680 -33.04 32.39 -1.50
N PRO A 681 -32.31 32.98 -2.48
CA PRO A 681 -32.86 33.97 -3.42
C PRO A 681 -34.20 33.62 -4.10
N ASP A 682 -34.59 32.34 -4.20
CA ASP A 682 -35.90 31.89 -4.70
C ASP A 682 -37.06 31.99 -3.70
N GLY A 683 -36.77 32.41 -2.46
CA GLY A 683 -37.72 32.48 -1.33
C GLY A 683 -37.78 31.24 -0.45
N HIS A 684 -37.01 30.18 -0.71
CA HIS A 684 -37.11 28.91 0.04
C HIS A 684 -36.26 28.86 1.29
N PHE A 685 -36.80 28.33 2.39
CA PHE A 685 -36.05 28.07 3.63
C PHE A 685 -34.95 27.01 3.44
N ARG A 686 -33.81 27.24 4.11
CA ARG A 686 -32.56 26.46 4.08
C ARG A 686 -31.92 26.36 5.46
N ILE A 687 -31.19 25.28 5.74
CA ILE A 687 -30.23 25.20 6.85
C ILE A 687 -28.86 25.64 6.33
N LYS A 688 -28.22 26.62 7.00
CA LYS A 688 -26.96 27.24 6.54
C LYS A 688 -25.81 26.24 6.31
N THR A 689 -25.76 25.17 7.09
CA THR A 689 -24.70 24.13 7.05
C THR A 689 -24.74 23.22 5.82
N LEU A 690 -25.82 23.20 5.03
CA LEU A 690 -25.95 22.30 3.87
C LEU A 690 -24.83 22.53 2.84
N GLY A 691 -24.51 23.80 2.56
CA GLY A 691 -23.45 24.16 1.61
C GLY A 691 -22.06 23.72 2.10
N ASP A 692 -21.80 23.85 3.40
CA ASP A 692 -20.52 23.48 4.01
C ASP A 692 -20.32 21.96 4.06
N LEU A 693 -21.38 21.18 4.32
CA LEU A 693 -21.35 19.71 4.26
C LEU A 693 -20.92 19.22 2.87
N TRP A 694 -21.52 19.74 1.80
CA TRP A 694 -21.17 19.35 0.43
C TRP A 694 -19.83 19.91 -0.04
N ARG A 695 -19.37 21.06 0.48
CA ARG A 695 -18.01 21.55 0.26
C ARG A 695 -16.97 20.62 0.90
N MET A 696 -17.17 20.25 2.18
CA MET A 696 -16.28 19.32 2.90
C MET A 696 -16.22 17.95 2.22
N LEU A 697 -17.35 17.41 1.74
CA LEU A 697 -17.38 16.17 0.96
C LEU A 697 -16.53 16.26 -0.33
N HIS A 698 -16.57 17.39 -1.03
CA HIS A 698 -15.74 17.64 -2.21
C HIS A 698 -14.25 17.76 -1.84
N GLU A 699 -13.90 18.40 -0.72
CA GLU A 699 -12.51 18.52 -0.23
C GLU A 699 -11.92 17.15 0.16
N GLN A 700 -12.66 16.30 0.87
CA GLN A 700 -12.23 14.93 1.20
C GLN A 700 -12.11 14.04 -0.05
N LEU A 701 -12.92 14.30 -1.07
CA LEU A 701 -12.86 13.59 -2.35
C LEU A 701 -11.63 13.99 -3.17
N LEU A 702 -11.26 15.28 -3.17
CA LEU A 702 -9.99 15.76 -3.73
C LEU A 702 -8.79 15.16 -3.00
N ALA A 703 -8.85 15.08 -1.66
CA ALA A 703 -7.82 14.43 -0.86
C ALA A 703 -7.65 12.94 -1.26
N ALA A 704 -8.74 12.18 -1.38
CA ALA A 704 -8.68 10.80 -1.85
C ALA A 704 -8.12 10.69 -3.29
N GLY A 705 -8.53 11.57 -4.19
CA GLY A 705 -8.05 11.64 -5.57
C GLY A 705 -6.55 11.96 -5.71
N ALA A 706 -5.97 12.67 -4.74
CA ALA A 706 -4.53 12.96 -4.72
C ALA A 706 -3.65 11.70 -4.69
N SER A 707 -4.16 10.56 -4.21
CA SER A 707 -3.43 9.29 -4.20
C SER A 707 -3.21 8.64 -5.56
N GLN A 708 -3.97 9.05 -6.59
CA GLN A 708 -3.95 8.43 -7.92
C GLN A 708 -4.28 6.91 -7.92
N ARG A 709 -4.76 6.34 -6.80
CA ARG A 709 -5.15 4.93 -6.67
C ARG A 709 -6.68 4.81 -6.56
N THR A 710 -7.30 4.12 -7.52
CA THR A 710 -8.78 4.04 -7.62
C THR A 710 -9.43 3.28 -6.46
N ASP A 711 -8.75 2.31 -5.86
CA ASP A 711 -9.26 1.51 -4.73
C ASP A 711 -9.38 2.30 -3.43
N VAL A 712 -8.60 3.38 -3.28
CA VAL A 712 -8.81 4.35 -2.20
C VAL A 712 -10.01 5.24 -2.48
N ALA A 713 -10.07 5.84 -3.69
CA ALA A 713 -11.17 6.71 -4.08
C ALA A 713 -12.54 5.99 -3.99
N GLU A 714 -12.63 4.77 -4.52
CA GLU A 714 -13.82 3.91 -4.41
C GLU A 714 -14.21 3.66 -2.93
N GLY A 715 -13.25 3.34 -2.06
CA GLY A 715 -13.51 3.11 -0.64
C GLY A 715 -13.91 4.36 0.15
N VAL A 716 -13.38 5.55 -0.20
CA VAL A 716 -13.80 6.82 0.40
C VAL A 716 -15.21 7.20 -0.07
N VAL A 717 -15.53 7.01 -1.35
CA VAL A 717 -16.88 7.25 -1.90
C VAL A 717 -17.92 6.32 -1.25
N ASP A 718 -17.58 5.05 -1.01
CA ASP A 718 -18.46 4.12 -0.28
C ASP A 718 -18.70 4.56 1.18
N ALA A 719 -17.68 5.13 1.84
CA ALA A 719 -17.83 5.74 3.16
C ALA A 719 -18.69 7.01 3.15
N MET A 720 -18.56 7.86 2.13
CA MET A 720 -19.43 9.03 1.92
C MET A 720 -20.90 8.63 1.72
N PHE A 721 -21.16 7.62 0.88
CA PHE A 721 -22.52 7.08 0.72
C PHE A 721 -23.10 6.55 2.03
N ARG A 722 -22.29 5.83 2.82
CA ARG A 722 -22.68 5.35 4.17
C ARG A 722 -23.02 6.51 5.10
N ALA A 723 -22.18 7.55 5.17
CA ALA A 723 -22.36 8.68 6.06
C ALA A 723 -23.58 9.54 5.68
N LEU A 724 -23.81 9.78 4.39
CA LEU A 724 -25.01 10.48 3.91
C LEU A 724 -26.31 9.74 4.27
N LYS A 725 -26.36 8.41 4.07
CA LYS A 725 -27.51 7.59 4.49
C LYS A 725 -27.71 7.60 6.01
N SER A 726 -26.62 7.52 6.78
CA SER A 726 -26.67 7.64 8.24
C SER A 726 -27.26 8.98 8.69
N ARG A 727 -26.85 10.08 8.03
CA ARG A 727 -27.38 11.43 8.29
C ARG A 727 -28.87 11.56 7.93
N GLN A 728 -29.33 10.96 6.83
CA GLN A 728 -30.76 10.90 6.49
C GLN A 728 -31.57 10.21 7.60
N THR A 729 -31.14 9.01 8.03
CA THR A 729 -31.80 8.28 9.12
C THR A 729 -31.80 9.06 10.44
N ALA A 730 -30.66 9.67 10.79
CA ALA A 730 -30.52 10.42 12.04
C ALA A 730 -31.38 11.70 12.07
N TRP A 731 -31.54 12.38 10.93
CA TRP A 731 -32.53 13.47 10.80
C TRP A 731 -33.95 12.97 10.98
N GLN A 732 -34.33 11.87 10.32
CA GLN A 732 -35.69 11.31 10.44
C GLN A 732 -36.04 10.99 11.90
N THR A 733 -35.16 10.28 12.61
CA THR A 733 -35.36 9.95 14.03
C THR A 733 -35.47 11.20 14.90
N MET A 734 -34.63 12.22 14.67
CA MET A 734 -34.67 13.46 15.45
C MET A 734 -35.97 14.25 15.23
N LEU A 735 -36.49 14.29 14.00
CA LEU A 735 -37.76 14.93 13.69
C LEU A 735 -38.95 14.16 14.31
N ASP A 736 -38.93 12.83 14.24
CA ASP A 736 -39.96 11.99 14.88
C ASP A 736 -39.99 12.17 16.40
N GLU A 737 -38.82 12.19 17.06
CA GLU A 737 -38.66 12.41 18.51
C GLU A 737 -39.17 13.78 18.95
N GLU A 738 -38.89 14.86 18.22
CA GLU A 738 -39.41 16.19 18.54
C GLU A 738 -40.91 16.33 18.25
N CYS A 739 -41.40 15.81 17.12
CA CYS A 739 -42.81 15.91 16.74
C CYS A 739 -43.71 15.07 17.66
N ALA A 740 -43.23 13.95 18.21
CA ALA A 740 -43.97 13.14 19.16
C ALA A 740 -44.37 13.89 20.44
N LYS A 741 -43.55 14.86 20.90
CA LYS A 741 -43.78 15.65 22.12
C LYS A 741 -45.10 16.43 22.09
N TYR A 742 -45.51 16.89 20.91
CA TYR A 742 -46.74 17.68 20.72
C TYR A 742 -48.01 16.83 20.69
N LYS A 743 -47.88 15.50 20.56
CA LYS A 743 -49.00 14.55 20.41
C LYS A 743 -49.39 13.86 21.73
N GLY A 744 -48.57 13.99 22.76
CA GLY A 744 -48.71 13.31 24.05
C GLY A 744 -49.70 13.95 25.04
N ALA A 745 -49.85 13.29 26.19
CA ALA A 745 -50.50 13.89 27.36
C ALA A 745 -49.65 15.06 27.93
N ASP A 746 -48.33 14.94 27.83
CA ASP A 746 -47.33 15.90 28.28
C ASP A 746 -47.04 17.02 27.26
N ALA A 747 -47.92 17.23 26.28
CA ALA A 747 -47.78 18.26 25.27
C ALA A 747 -47.72 19.68 25.90
N PRO A 748 -46.82 20.57 25.46
CA PRO A 748 -46.65 21.89 26.07
C PRO A 748 -47.95 22.72 26.06
N PRO A 749 -48.41 23.28 27.20
CA PRO A 749 -49.67 24.02 27.25
C PRO A 749 -49.65 25.34 26.47
N ASP A 750 -48.46 25.91 26.25
CA ASP A 750 -48.26 27.22 25.64
C ASP A 750 -47.87 27.16 24.15
N ASN A 751 -47.81 25.95 23.54
CA ASN A 751 -47.30 25.71 22.17
C ASN A 751 -45.92 26.35 21.87
N LYS A 752 -45.11 26.63 22.89
CA LYS A 752 -43.83 27.35 22.75
C LYS A 752 -42.82 26.56 21.92
N GLY A 753 -42.36 27.15 20.81
CA GLY A 753 -41.43 26.50 19.87
C GLY A 753 -42.09 25.71 18.74
N PHE A 754 -43.43 25.79 18.61
CA PHE A 754 -44.21 25.09 17.60
C PHE A 754 -43.99 25.64 16.19
N GLN A 755 -44.15 26.95 15.98
CA GLN A 755 -43.90 27.60 14.69
C GLN A 755 -42.46 27.38 14.22
N GLN A 756 -41.48 27.51 15.13
CA GLN A 756 -40.09 27.24 14.80
C GLN A 756 -39.86 25.77 14.40
N LEU A 757 -40.55 24.80 15.03
CA LEU A 757 -40.49 23.40 14.59
C LEU A 757 -41.07 23.22 13.17
N GLN A 758 -42.14 23.95 12.83
CA GLN A 758 -42.73 23.96 11.49
C GLN A 758 -41.78 24.58 10.45
N ASP A 759 -41.14 25.72 10.77
CA ASP A 759 -40.12 26.36 9.93
C ASP A 759 -38.95 25.40 9.65
N TRP A 760 -38.44 24.73 10.69
CA TRP A 760 -37.38 23.73 10.57
C TRP A 760 -37.81 22.49 9.76
N LEU A 761 -39.06 22.03 9.88
CA LEU A 761 -39.58 20.92 9.05
C LEU A 761 -39.60 21.30 7.56
N ILE A 762 -40.03 22.52 7.22
CA ILE A 762 -40.01 23.02 5.84
C ILE A 762 -38.57 23.21 5.33
N ALA A 763 -37.66 23.73 6.16
CA ALA A 763 -36.24 23.86 5.81
C ALA A 763 -35.58 22.50 5.51
N VAL A 764 -35.76 21.50 6.39
CA VAL A 764 -35.24 20.14 6.15
C VAL A 764 -35.86 19.52 4.89
N ALA A 765 -37.18 19.70 4.66
CA ALA A 765 -37.87 19.19 3.47
C ALA A 765 -37.29 19.78 2.18
N ASN A 766 -37.10 21.11 2.14
CA ASN A 766 -36.48 21.83 1.03
C ASN A 766 -35.04 21.36 0.77
N ASP A 767 -34.25 21.13 1.82
CA ASP A 767 -32.83 20.75 1.73
C ASP A 767 -32.63 19.34 1.19
N GLN A 768 -33.55 18.42 1.49
CA GLN A 768 -33.54 17.10 0.87
C GLN A 768 -33.81 17.21 -0.65
N ILE A 769 -34.72 18.09 -1.07
CA ILE A 769 -34.99 18.33 -2.50
C ILE A 769 -33.80 18.99 -3.20
N ALA A 770 -33.12 19.97 -2.58
CA ALA A 770 -31.92 20.59 -3.17
C ALA A 770 -30.75 19.60 -3.38
N CYS A 771 -30.71 18.50 -2.61
CA CYS A 771 -29.75 17.42 -2.88
C CYS A 771 -30.00 16.72 -4.23
N ILE A 772 -31.20 16.80 -4.80
CA ILE A 772 -31.64 16.02 -5.98
C ILE A 772 -32.31 16.85 -7.10
N ASP A 773 -32.43 18.18 -6.93
CA ASP A 773 -33.10 19.08 -7.88
C ASP A 773 -32.16 19.50 -9.02
N ASP A 774 -32.14 18.68 -10.08
CA ASP A 774 -31.50 19.00 -11.36
C ASP A 774 -32.49 19.76 -12.26
N ASN A 775 -32.17 21.02 -12.58
CA ASN A 775 -33.03 21.90 -13.37
C ASN A 775 -32.35 22.29 -14.69
N ASP A 776 -32.65 21.52 -15.74
CA ASP A 776 -32.18 21.69 -17.12
C ASP A 776 -32.38 23.13 -17.68
N ALA A 777 -33.35 23.90 -17.15
CA ALA A 777 -33.73 25.21 -17.67
C ALA A 777 -32.96 26.37 -17.01
N SER A 778 -32.60 26.27 -15.73
CA SER A 778 -31.73 27.24 -15.05
C SER A 778 -30.24 26.87 -15.12
N GLY A 779 -29.92 25.61 -15.45
CA GLY A 779 -28.56 25.08 -15.38
C GLY A 779 -28.11 24.74 -13.95
N GLN A 780 -29.05 24.78 -12.99
CA GLN A 780 -28.82 24.35 -11.61
C GLN A 780 -28.72 22.81 -11.56
N VAL A 781 -27.74 22.32 -10.81
CA VAL A 781 -27.44 20.89 -10.64
C VAL A 781 -27.55 20.56 -9.16
N GLY A 782 -28.32 19.53 -8.81
CA GLY A 782 -28.50 19.08 -7.44
C GLY A 782 -27.20 18.56 -6.84
N TYR A 783 -27.02 18.69 -5.53
CA TYR A 783 -25.74 18.35 -4.88
C TYR A 783 -25.29 16.90 -5.13
N LEU A 784 -26.22 15.94 -5.21
CA LEU A 784 -25.92 14.53 -5.50
C LEU A 784 -25.42 14.30 -6.94
N THR A 785 -25.95 15.04 -7.91
CA THR A 785 -25.53 14.98 -9.31
C THR A 785 -24.19 15.69 -9.53
N ARG A 786 -23.94 16.79 -8.81
CA ARG A 786 -22.59 17.37 -8.69
C ARG A 786 -21.61 16.36 -8.08
N PHE A 787 -21.97 15.74 -6.96
CA PHE A 787 -21.12 14.75 -6.29
C PHE A 787 -20.75 13.59 -7.20
N ARG A 788 -21.72 13.03 -7.96
CA ARG A 788 -21.47 12.02 -9.00
C ARG A 788 -20.40 12.47 -9.98
N ARG A 789 -20.58 13.63 -10.62
CA ARG A 789 -19.62 14.19 -11.60
C ARG A 789 -18.24 14.43 -10.98
N ASP A 790 -18.18 14.84 -9.72
CA ASP A 790 -16.94 15.15 -9.03
C ASP A 790 -16.15 13.86 -8.65
N PHE A 791 -16.81 12.71 -8.40
CA PHE A 791 -16.12 11.42 -8.13
C PHE A 791 -15.95 10.50 -9.35
N GLU A 792 -16.79 10.64 -10.38
CA GLU A 792 -16.77 9.86 -11.62
C GLU A 792 -15.37 9.71 -12.27
N PRO A 793 -14.49 10.74 -12.35
CA PRO A 793 -13.14 10.58 -12.91
C PRO A 793 -12.11 9.91 -11.98
N LEU A 794 -12.46 9.60 -10.73
CA LEU A 794 -11.54 9.03 -9.71
C LEU A 794 -11.73 7.52 -9.49
N VAL A 795 -12.80 6.93 -10.02
CA VAL A 795 -13.23 5.55 -9.78
C VAL A 795 -13.31 4.74 -11.08
N THR A 796 -13.39 3.42 -10.99
CA THR A 796 -13.53 2.58 -12.20
C THR A 796 -14.96 2.55 -12.74
N GLU A 797 -15.10 2.48 -14.07
CA GLU A 797 -16.38 2.23 -14.78
C GLU A 797 -17.15 1.02 -14.20
N LYS A 798 -16.40 -0.01 -13.77
CA LYS A 798 -16.96 -1.19 -13.10
C LYS A 798 -17.61 -0.83 -11.76
N TYR A 799 -16.96 -0.01 -10.94
CA TYR A 799 -17.52 0.47 -9.67
C TYR A 799 -18.74 1.37 -9.90
N LEU A 800 -18.71 2.25 -10.92
CA LEU A 800 -19.86 3.08 -11.29
C LEU A 800 -21.11 2.23 -11.53
N ILE A 801 -21.02 1.27 -12.46
CA ILE A 801 -22.15 0.43 -12.87
C ILE A 801 -22.61 -0.53 -11.76
N THR A 802 -21.67 -1.12 -11.00
CA THR A 802 -22.00 -2.20 -10.05
C THR A 802 -22.29 -1.73 -8.63
N ARG A 803 -21.82 -0.54 -8.25
CA ARG A 803 -21.91 0.00 -6.88
C ARG A 803 -22.51 1.41 -6.86
N ALA A 804 -21.83 2.37 -7.49
CA ALA A 804 -22.13 3.79 -7.29
C ALA A 804 -23.51 4.19 -7.78
N ASP A 805 -23.93 3.76 -8.98
CA ASP A 805 -25.27 4.09 -9.51
C ASP A 805 -26.40 3.45 -8.69
N THR A 806 -26.14 2.34 -8.00
CA THR A 806 -27.12 1.74 -7.07
C THR A 806 -27.23 2.58 -5.80
N GLU A 807 -26.11 2.93 -5.18
CA GLU A 807 -26.08 3.73 -3.94
C GLU A 807 -26.57 5.17 -4.16
N LEU A 808 -26.29 5.77 -5.32
CA LEU A 808 -26.86 7.05 -5.75
C LEU A 808 -28.39 6.98 -5.87
N ASN A 809 -28.96 5.93 -6.47
CA ASN A 809 -30.41 5.77 -6.55
C ASN A 809 -31.04 5.60 -5.15
N VAL A 810 -30.41 4.83 -4.26
CA VAL A 810 -30.87 4.65 -2.87
C VAL A 810 -30.84 5.97 -2.11
N LEU A 811 -29.75 6.75 -2.20
CA LEU A 811 -29.68 8.09 -1.60
C LEU A 811 -30.74 9.04 -2.15
N ARG A 812 -30.92 9.05 -3.48
CA ARG A 812 -31.86 9.93 -4.18
C ARG A 812 -33.30 9.66 -3.77
N ASP A 813 -33.70 8.39 -3.71
CA ASP A 813 -35.04 8.02 -3.27
C ASP A 813 -35.21 8.24 -1.75
N GLY A 814 -34.15 8.06 -0.94
CA GLY A 814 -34.13 8.43 0.48
C GLY A 814 -34.30 9.93 0.76
N TYR A 815 -33.74 10.80 -0.10
CA TYR A 815 -34.00 12.25 -0.03
C TYR A 815 -35.47 12.58 -0.35
N VAL A 816 -36.08 11.91 -1.34
CA VAL A 816 -37.52 12.06 -1.64
C VAL A 816 -38.37 11.63 -0.45
N ASP A 817 -38.13 10.44 0.10
CA ASP A 817 -38.95 9.90 1.19
C ASP A 817 -38.80 10.76 2.47
N LEU A 818 -37.59 11.15 2.87
CA LEU A 818 -37.39 12.06 4.02
C LEU A 818 -38.05 13.44 3.79
N SER A 819 -37.97 13.99 2.57
CA SER A 819 -38.68 15.24 2.25
C SER A 819 -40.20 15.10 2.44
N THR A 820 -40.80 14.02 1.93
CA THR A 820 -42.25 13.76 2.12
C THR A 820 -42.61 13.46 3.58
N HIS A 821 -41.70 12.85 4.34
CA HIS A 821 -41.88 12.58 5.78
C HIS A 821 -41.96 13.88 6.58
N CYS A 822 -41.09 14.85 6.30
CA CYS A 822 -41.18 16.19 6.90
C CYS A 822 -42.53 16.88 6.63
N ILE A 823 -43.07 16.76 5.41
CA ILE A 823 -44.39 17.30 5.06
C ILE A 823 -45.52 16.57 5.79
N THR A 824 -45.44 15.25 5.91
CA THR A 824 -46.42 14.46 6.69
C THR A 824 -46.39 14.84 8.18
N LEU A 825 -45.20 15.03 8.76
CA LEU A 825 -45.03 15.49 10.15
C LEU A 825 -45.57 16.92 10.35
N PHE A 826 -45.30 17.84 9.41
CA PHE A 826 -45.83 19.20 9.43
C PHE A 826 -47.37 19.21 9.44
N ILE A 827 -47.99 18.37 8.61
CA ILE A 827 -49.46 18.24 8.54
C ILE A 827 -50.03 17.64 9.83
N ASP A 828 -49.49 16.51 10.30
CA ASP A 828 -49.93 15.84 11.54
C ASP A 828 -49.81 16.76 12.76
N LEU A 829 -48.79 17.63 12.82
CA LEU A 829 -48.69 18.67 13.86
C LEU A 829 -49.88 19.64 13.86
N ILE A 830 -50.39 20.09 12.70
CA ILE A 830 -51.56 20.97 12.61
C ILE A 830 -52.82 20.26 13.15
N PHE A 831 -53.02 18.98 12.80
CA PHE A 831 -54.14 18.18 13.31
C PHE A 831 -54.03 17.89 14.81
N SER A 832 -52.82 17.61 15.28
CA SER A 832 -52.52 17.25 16.68
C SER A 832 -52.56 18.44 17.64
N VAL A 833 -52.27 19.65 17.17
CA VAL A 833 -52.17 20.88 17.99
C VAL A 833 -53.36 21.80 17.74
N ASP A 834 -53.47 22.42 16.57
CA ASP A 834 -54.45 23.49 16.31
C ASP A 834 -55.88 22.95 16.28
N PHE A 835 -56.07 21.81 15.61
CA PHE A 835 -57.40 21.20 15.46
C PHE A 835 -57.82 20.29 16.63
N ARG A 836 -56.95 20.12 17.64
CA ARG A 836 -57.21 19.33 18.86
C ARG A 836 -58.52 19.69 19.56
N THR A 837 -58.93 20.96 19.47
CA THR A 837 -60.16 21.49 20.06
C THR A 837 -61.38 21.43 19.13
N THR A 838 -61.17 21.41 17.81
CA THR A 838 -62.25 21.47 16.80
C THR A 838 -62.65 20.09 16.26
N LEU A 839 -61.71 19.15 16.15
CA LEU A 839 -61.99 17.75 15.76
C LEU A 839 -63.04 17.05 16.65
N PRO A 840 -63.05 17.20 18.00
CA PRO A 840 -64.02 16.52 18.86
C PRO A 840 -65.47 17.00 18.68
N ASP A 841 -65.68 18.19 18.08
CA ASP A 841 -67.01 18.77 17.93
C ASP A 841 -67.78 18.18 16.72
N PHE A 842 -67.07 17.66 15.71
CA PHE A 842 -67.69 17.06 14.51
C PHE A 842 -68.62 15.89 14.84
N PHE A 843 -69.73 15.82 14.11
CA PHE A 843 -70.83 14.85 14.25
C PHE A 843 -71.52 14.82 15.63
N THR A 844 -71.14 15.71 16.56
CA THR A 844 -71.88 15.95 17.80
C THR A 844 -73.03 16.96 17.57
N GLN A 845 -73.82 17.25 18.59
CA GLN A 845 -74.88 18.26 18.50
C GLN A 845 -74.35 19.69 18.22
N LYS A 846 -73.09 20.01 18.54
CA LYS A 846 -72.48 21.30 18.17
C LYS A 846 -72.33 21.49 16.66
N TRP A 847 -71.93 20.43 15.95
CA TRP A 847 -71.60 20.46 14.51
C TRP A 847 -72.74 20.95 13.61
N TYR A 848 -74.00 20.79 14.04
CA TYR A 848 -75.17 21.32 13.34
C TYR A 848 -75.33 22.85 13.47
N GLY A 849 -74.81 23.46 14.54
CA GLY A 849 -74.90 24.90 14.81
C GLY A 849 -73.60 25.68 14.62
N GLU A 850 -72.45 24.99 14.53
CA GLU A 850 -71.12 25.60 14.39
C GLU A 850 -70.53 25.35 12.99
N PHE A 851 -69.87 26.37 12.42
CA PHE A 851 -69.13 26.26 11.16
C PHE A 851 -67.74 25.63 11.37
N ALA A 852 -67.69 24.43 11.98
CA ALA A 852 -66.45 23.76 12.38
C ALA A 852 -65.49 23.53 11.19
N MET A 853 -66.00 23.08 10.04
CA MET A 853 -65.20 22.93 8.81
C MET A 853 -64.61 24.27 8.35
N LYS A 854 -65.40 25.35 8.40
CA LYS A 854 -64.91 26.69 8.02
C LYS A 854 -63.79 27.19 8.95
N ARG A 855 -63.81 26.84 10.24
CA ARG A 855 -62.69 27.15 11.16
C ARG A 855 -61.40 26.48 10.68
N MET A 856 -61.45 25.18 10.39
CA MET A 856 -60.27 24.43 9.91
C MET A 856 -59.75 24.96 8.57
N ILE A 857 -60.66 25.27 7.64
CA ILE A 857 -60.30 25.85 6.33
C ILE A 857 -59.67 27.24 6.48
N SER A 858 -60.14 28.09 7.41
CA SER A 858 -59.50 29.39 7.67
C SER A 858 -58.04 29.22 8.12
N THR A 859 -57.78 28.29 9.05
CA THR A 859 -56.41 27.97 9.48
C THR A 859 -55.55 27.39 8.36
N PHE A 860 -56.14 26.65 7.40
CA PHE A 860 -55.44 26.24 6.18
C PHE A 860 -55.15 27.41 5.23
N GLU A 861 -56.04 28.39 5.10
CA GLU A 861 -55.79 29.62 4.34
C GLU A 861 -54.62 30.41 4.95
N ASP A 862 -54.52 30.48 6.28
CA ASP A 862 -53.38 31.05 7.00
C ASP A 862 -52.07 30.29 6.68
N TYR A 863 -52.01 28.98 6.97
CA TYR A 863 -50.82 28.14 6.72
C TYR A 863 -50.36 28.13 5.25
N MET A 864 -51.28 28.13 4.29
CA MET A 864 -50.93 28.20 2.88
C MET A 864 -50.41 29.59 2.48
N THR A 865 -50.91 30.67 3.10
CA THR A 865 -50.42 32.03 2.85
C THR A 865 -48.98 32.20 3.31
N ASP A 866 -48.66 31.70 4.51
CA ASP A 866 -47.32 31.79 5.08
C ASP A 866 -46.31 30.90 4.32
N TYR A 867 -46.58 29.59 4.23
CA TYR A 867 -45.56 28.62 3.81
C TYR A 867 -45.46 28.34 2.30
N LEU A 868 -46.46 28.66 1.47
CA LEU A 868 -46.38 28.35 0.01
C LEU A 868 -45.28 29.13 -0.72
N SER A 869 -44.83 30.27 -0.18
CA SER A 869 -43.66 30.98 -0.70
C SER A 869 -42.34 30.31 -0.28
N MET A 870 -42.28 29.84 0.97
CA MET A 870 -41.11 29.28 1.67
C MET A 870 -40.79 27.84 1.28
N ILE A 871 -41.74 27.10 0.73
CA ILE A 871 -41.59 25.69 0.32
C ILE A 871 -41.25 25.55 -1.18
N HIS A 872 -40.41 24.57 -1.52
CA HIS A 872 -40.00 24.26 -2.89
C HIS A 872 -41.20 23.93 -3.81
N PRO A 873 -41.24 24.38 -5.09
CA PRO A 873 -42.37 24.15 -5.99
C PRO A 873 -42.75 22.68 -6.15
N SER A 874 -41.76 21.78 -6.20
CA SER A 874 -41.95 20.33 -6.30
C SER A 874 -42.73 19.70 -5.13
N LEU A 875 -42.82 20.41 -3.99
CA LEU A 875 -43.53 19.96 -2.78
C LEU A 875 -44.90 20.63 -2.60
N ARG A 876 -45.23 21.70 -3.33
CA ARG A 876 -46.47 22.49 -3.12
C ARG A 876 -47.73 21.66 -3.33
N ASP A 877 -47.86 21.04 -4.50
CA ASP A 877 -49.01 20.15 -4.82
C ASP A 877 -49.09 18.96 -3.86
N ILE A 878 -47.95 18.49 -3.32
CA ILE A 878 -47.87 17.34 -2.40
C ILE A 878 -48.34 17.75 -1.01
N LEU A 879 -47.92 18.91 -0.50
CA LEU A 879 -48.45 19.52 0.71
C LEU A 879 -49.97 19.70 0.59
N ILE A 880 -50.45 20.25 -0.52
CA ILE A 880 -51.88 20.49 -0.76
C ILE A 880 -52.69 19.18 -0.84
N GLU A 881 -52.17 18.15 -1.51
CA GLU A 881 -52.82 16.83 -1.57
C GLU A 881 -52.85 16.13 -0.20
N GLU A 882 -51.71 16.02 0.48
CA GLU A 882 -51.58 15.28 1.74
C GLU A 882 -52.37 15.97 2.88
N LEU A 883 -52.43 17.31 2.87
CA LEU A 883 -53.27 18.11 3.76
C LEU A 883 -54.77 17.83 3.56
N SER A 884 -55.18 17.62 2.31
CA SER A 884 -56.56 17.25 1.97
C SER A 884 -56.89 15.80 2.32
N ASP A 885 -55.91 14.90 2.18
CA ASP A 885 -56.04 13.48 2.53
C ASP A 885 -56.15 13.29 4.04
N GLU A 886 -55.29 13.91 4.86
CA GLU A 886 -55.44 13.81 6.32
C GLU A 886 -56.67 14.56 6.84
N LEU A 887 -57.11 15.65 6.20
CA LEU A 887 -58.42 16.23 6.54
C LEU A 887 -59.56 15.22 6.30
N LEU A 888 -59.49 14.43 5.22
CA LEU A 888 -60.47 13.39 4.94
C LEU A 888 -60.39 12.24 5.96
N VAL A 889 -59.18 11.77 6.29
CA VAL A 889 -58.96 10.71 7.29
C VAL A 889 -59.48 11.15 8.66
N HIS A 890 -59.09 12.33 9.15
CA HIS A 890 -59.56 12.85 10.43
C HIS A 890 -61.08 13.08 10.44
N TYR A 891 -61.65 13.66 9.38
CA TYR A 891 -63.11 13.86 9.25
C TYR A 891 -63.88 12.54 9.29
N LEU A 892 -63.39 11.48 8.63
CA LEU A 892 -64.00 10.14 8.71
C LEU A 892 -63.80 9.49 10.08
N LEU A 893 -62.68 9.74 10.78
CA LEU A 893 -62.42 9.23 12.12
C LEU A 893 -63.28 9.90 13.21
N CYS A 894 -63.75 11.14 13.00
CA CYS A 894 -64.70 11.84 13.88
C CYS A 894 -66.01 11.05 14.13
N ILE A 895 -66.31 10.01 13.34
CA ILE A 895 -67.41 9.06 13.60
C ILE A 895 -67.32 8.39 14.99
N ARG A 896 -66.15 8.42 15.60
CA ARG A 896 -65.86 7.87 16.94
C ARG A 896 -65.89 8.91 18.06
N ASN A 897 -66.18 10.17 17.76
CA ASN A 897 -66.26 11.26 18.74
C ASN A 897 -67.26 10.93 19.86
N ARG A 898 -66.97 11.35 21.09
CA ARG A 898 -67.81 11.09 22.26
C ARG A 898 -69.09 11.93 22.20
N GLY A 899 -70.11 11.40 21.52
CA GLY A 899 -71.36 12.10 21.23
C GLY A 899 -71.76 12.08 19.76
N ALA A 900 -70.96 11.44 18.88
CA ALA A 900 -71.30 11.22 17.48
C ALA A 900 -72.59 10.39 17.37
N LYS A 901 -73.71 11.07 17.05
CA LYS A 901 -75.03 10.47 16.92
C LYS A 901 -75.84 11.17 15.83
N PHE A 902 -76.30 10.38 14.86
CA PHE A 902 -77.14 10.82 13.77
C PHE A 902 -78.57 10.33 14.00
N ARG A 903 -79.54 11.23 13.92
CA ARG A 903 -80.97 10.87 13.89
C ARG A 903 -81.51 11.10 12.49
N ARG A 904 -82.45 10.27 12.04
CA ARG A 904 -83.17 10.49 10.76
C ARG A 904 -83.98 11.80 10.71
N GLN A 905 -84.11 12.49 11.84
CA GLN A 905 -84.78 13.79 12.02
C GLN A 905 -83.82 14.98 11.90
N ASP A 906 -82.52 14.76 12.11
CA ASP A 906 -81.51 15.83 12.12
C ASP A 906 -81.02 16.05 10.67
N PRO A 907 -80.75 17.30 10.22
CA PRO A 907 -80.43 17.61 8.82
C PRO A 907 -78.98 17.27 8.42
N PHE A 908 -78.47 16.10 8.82
CA PHE A 908 -77.06 15.75 8.68
C PHE A 908 -76.58 15.67 7.23
N THR A 909 -77.40 15.18 6.30
CA THR A 909 -77.05 15.09 4.86
C THR A 909 -76.77 16.47 4.25
N GLU A 910 -77.56 17.49 4.60
CA GLU A 910 -77.31 18.87 4.17
C GLU A 910 -76.09 19.49 4.89
N LYS A 911 -75.82 19.09 6.15
CA LYS A 911 -74.64 19.56 6.88
C LYS A 911 -73.32 18.93 6.39
N PHE A 912 -73.32 17.66 5.99
CA PHE A 912 -72.19 17.04 5.26
C PHE A 912 -71.91 17.76 3.94
N LYS A 913 -72.96 18.13 3.21
CA LYS A 913 -72.90 18.86 1.94
C LYS A 913 -72.39 20.29 2.11
N ASP A 914 -72.78 20.99 3.16
CA ASP A 914 -72.26 22.30 3.57
C ASP A 914 -70.75 22.26 3.88
N ASP A 915 -70.30 21.26 4.65
CA ASP A 915 -68.87 21.03 4.92
C ASP A 915 -68.08 20.74 3.63
N ILE A 916 -68.57 19.83 2.76
CA ILE A 916 -67.91 19.48 1.48
C ILE A 916 -67.86 20.68 0.54
N LEU A 917 -68.92 21.49 0.45
CA LEU A 917 -68.94 22.69 -0.40
C LEU A 917 -67.96 23.75 0.12
N THR A 918 -67.86 23.92 1.44
CA THR A 918 -66.85 24.80 2.07
C THR A 918 -65.43 24.36 1.72
N LEU A 919 -65.15 23.05 1.85
CA LEU A 919 -63.84 22.47 1.55
C LEU A 919 -63.49 22.56 0.05
N PHE A 920 -64.45 22.26 -0.83
CA PHE A 920 -64.26 22.38 -2.27
C PHE A 920 -64.07 23.83 -2.71
N ALA A 921 -64.65 24.82 -2.02
CA ALA A 921 -64.42 26.24 -2.35
C ALA A 921 -62.96 26.67 -2.09
N PHE A 922 -62.34 26.15 -1.02
CA PHE A 922 -60.91 26.35 -0.75
C PHE A 922 -60.02 25.62 -1.76
N PHE A 923 -60.11 24.29 -1.86
CA PHE A 923 -59.19 23.52 -2.72
C PHE A 923 -59.34 23.84 -4.22
N GLN A 924 -60.46 24.41 -4.68
CA GLN A 924 -60.59 24.94 -6.07
C GLN A 924 -59.57 26.03 -6.43
N GLN A 925 -58.94 26.69 -5.45
CA GLN A 925 -57.83 27.63 -5.67
C GLN A 925 -56.57 26.93 -6.22
N TYR A 926 -56.46 25.61 -6.07
CA TYR A 926 -55.34 24.77 -6.51
C TYR A 926 -55.79 23.77 -7.60
N PRO A 927 -56.03 24.23 -8.85
CA PRO A 927 -56.78 23.48 -9.84
C PRO A 927 -56.13 22.17 -10.31
N GLU A 928 -54.80 22.04 -10.26
CA GLU A 928 -54.11 20.81 -10.67
C GLU A 928 -54.35 19.67 -9.67
N SER A 929 -54.06 19.87 -8.38
CA SER A 929 -54.39 18.90 -7.32
C SER A 929 -55.90 18.66 -7.22
N PHE A 930 -56.72 19.73 -7.24
CA PHE A 930 -58.16 19.60 -7.05
C PHE A 930 -58.84 18.73 -8.10
N ALA A 931 -58.53 18.93 -9.37
CA ALA A 931 -59.19 18.23 -10.47
C ALA A 931 -58.61 16.84 -10.77
N SER A 932 -57.42 16.51 -10.26
CA SER A 932 -56.74 15.23 -10.55
C SER A 932 -56.86 14.18 -9.44
N THR A 933 -56.92 14.59 -8.18
CA THR A 933 -56.86 13.69 -7.01
C THR A 933 -57.90 14.02 -5.94
N ILE A 934 -57.84 15.21 -5.36
CA ILE A 934 -58.61 15.60 -4.16
C ILE A 934 -60.11 15.39 -4.35
N LYS A 935 -60.69 15.92 -5.44
CA LYS A 935 -62.14 15.84 -5.70
C LYS A 935 -62.65 14.41 -5.80
N ASP A 936 -61.82 13.47 -6.25
CA ASP A 936 -62.20 12.06 -6.41
C ASP A 936 -61.95 11.24 -5.14
N ARG A 937 -60.96 11.61 -4.32
CA ARG A 937 -60.80 11.06 -2.95
C ARG A 937 -61.97 11.45 -2.04
N TRP A 938 -62.38 12.73 -2.04
CA TRP A 938 -63.47 13.24 -1.19
C TRP A 938 -64.87 12.69 -1.51
N ARG A 939 -65.06 11.99 -2.64
CA ARG A 939 -66.30 11.21 -2.91
C ARG A 939 -66.57 10.14 -1.86
N LEU A 940 -65.54 9.73 -1.12
CA LEU A 940 -65.63 8.79 0.00
C LEU A 940 -66.65 9.21 1.09
N VAL A 941 -66.92 10.50 1.25
CA VAL A 941 -67.94 10.99 2.21
C VAL A 941 -69.38 10.65 1.78
N ASP A 942 -69.66 10.53 0.47
CA ASP A 942 -70.96 10.05 -0.03
C ASP A 942 -71.19 8.58 0.35
N TRP A 943 -70.14 7.74 0.41
CA TRP A 943 -70.24 6.39 0.97
C TRP A 943 -70.50 6.36 2.49
N LEU A 944 -69.97 7.31 3.26
CA LEU A 944 -70.34 7.49 4.68
C LEU A 944 -71.82 7.87 4.82
N VAL A 945 -72.28 8.88 4.06
CA VAL A 945 -73.69 9.34 4.09
C VAL A 945 -74.64 8.20 3.73
N ARG A 946 -74.34 7.41 2.69
CA ARG A 946 -75.15 6.23 2.31
C ARG A 946 -75.28 5.20 3.44
N LEU A 947 -74.19 4.93 4.19
CA LEU A 947 -74.24 4.02 5.35
C LEU A 947 -75.07 4.58 6.53
N LEU A 948 -75.20 5.90 6.65
CA LEU A 948 -76.04 6.55 7.66
C LEU A 948 -77.52 6.62 7.24
N GLU A 949 -77.80 6.90 5.97
CA GLU A 949 -79.16 7.10 5.45
C GLU A 949 -79.91 5.77 5.19
N ALA A 950 -79.20 4.72 4.74
CA ALA A 950 -79.79 3.46 4.29
C ALA A 950 -80.82 2.85 5.25
N GLU A 951 -81.87 2.25 4.68
CA GLU A 951 -82.81 1.41 5.45
C GLU A 951 -82.14 0.14 5.96
N LYS A 952 -82.67 -0.44 7.04
CA LYS A 952 -82.04 -1.55 7.79
C LYS A 952 -81.72 -2.79 6.93
N GLY A 953 -82.51 -3.06 5.88
CA GLY A 953 -82.23 -4.12 4.92
C GLY A 953 -81.09 -3.81 3.94
N GLU A 954 -80.98 -2.55 3.52
CA GLU A 954 -80.05 -2.11 2.46
C GLU A 954 -78.63 -1.82 2.97
N VAL A 955 -78.42 -1.68 4.29
CA VAL A 955 -77.09 -1.50 4.91
C VAL A 955 -76.07 -2.54 4.43
N VAL A 956 -76.50 -3.79 4.22
CA VAL A 956 -75.63 -4.88 3.74
C VAL A 956 -75.23 -4.69 2.28
N ASN A 957 -76.15 -4.19 1.43
CA ASN A 957 -75.91 -3.92 0.01
C ASN A 957 -74.99 -2.70 -0.16
N VAL A 958 -75.18 -1.64 0.65
CA VAL A 958 -74.30 -0.48 0.67
C VAL A 958 -72.89 -0.85 1.14
N TYR A 959 -72.76 -1.69 2.18
CA TYR A 959 -71.47 -2.23 2.60
C TYR A 959 -70.78 -3.04 1.51
N GLU A 960 -71.52 -3.93 0.82
CA GLU A 960 -70.96 -4.71 -0.30
C GLU A 960 -70.48 -3.81 -1.45
N GLY A 961 -71.24 -2.76 -1.81
CA GLY A 961 -70.83 -1.78 -2.83
C GLY A 961 -69.54 -1.05 -2.43
N PHE A 962 -69.51 -0.48 -1.22
CA PHE A 962 -68.36 0.24 -0.68
C PHE A 962 -67.13 -0.67 -0.59
N LYS A 963 -67.27 -1.89 -0.06
CA LYS A 963 -66.16 -2.86 0.08
C LYS A 963 -65.61 -3.38 -1.24
N ARG A 964 -66.38 -3.31 -2.34
CA ARG A 964 -65.93 -3.63 -3.71
C ARG A 964 -65.13 -2.50 -4.36
N GLU A 965 -65.45 -1.24 -4.08
CA GLU A 965 -64.69 -0.08 -4.60
C GLU A 965 -63.43 0.19 -3.75
N TYR A 966 -63.56 0.10 -2.42
CA TYR A 966 -62.48 0.29 -1.45
C TYR A 966 -62.18 -1.04 -0.74
N TRP A 967 -61.37 -1.89 -1.37
CA TRP A 967 -61.08 -3.27 -0.93
C TRP A 967 -60.47 -3.36 0.48
N ASP A 968 -59.82 -2.29 0.94
CA ASP A 968 -59.14 -2.16 2.23
C ASP A 968 -60.02 -1.58 3.36
N LEU A 969 -61.25 -1.13 3.04
CA LEU A 969 -62.26 -0.63 3.99
C LEU A 969 -62.31 -1.45 5.29
N ASN A 970 -61.97 -0.81 6.42
CA ASN A 970 -61.89 -1.48 7.71
C ASN A 970 -63.27 -1.68 8.37
N LEU A 971 -63.54 -2.91 8.80
CA LEU A 971 -64.80 -3.30 9.44
C LEU A 971 -64.96 -2.65 10.83
N SER A 972 -63.87 -2.33 11.54
CA SER A 972 -63.88 -1.56 12.80
C SER A 972 -64.53 -0.18 12.65
N TRP A 973 -64.30 0.47 11.51
CA TRP A 973 -64.84 1.79 11.20
C TRP A 973 -66.30 1.69 10.76
N VAL A 974 -66.66 0.73 9.91
CA VAL A 974 -68.06 0.45 9.56
C VAL A 974 -68.89 0.10 10.80
N GLU A 975 -68.35 -0.64 11.76
CA GLU A 975 -69.01 -0.85 13.05
C GLU A 975 -69.25 0.45 13.83
N ALA A 976 -68.33 1.42 13.78
CA ALA A 976 -68.52 2.73 14.41
C ALA A 976 -69.61 3.55 13.70
N VAL A 977 -69.61 3.57 12.37
CA VAL A 977 -70.66 4.21 11.55
C VAL A 977 -72.04 3.67 11.93
N LEU A 978 -72.21 2.34 11.97
CA LEU A 978 -73.50 1.74 12.34
C LEU A 978 -73.89 2.03 13.79
N ARG A 979 -72.94 2.02 14.73
CA ARG A 979 -73.20 2.37 16.14
C ARG A 979 -73.55 3.84 16.36
N SER A 980 -73.21 4.74 15.43
CA SER A 980 -73.54 6.17 15.52
C SER A 980 -74.99 6.49 15.10
N ARG A 981 -75.71 5.56 14.45
CA ARG A 981 -77.12 5.74 14.06
C ARG A 981 -78.06 5.76 15.28
N ASP A 982 -79.25 6.33 15.11
CA ASP A 982 -80.36 6.30 16.07
C ASP A 982 -81.08 4.95 16.07
N ASP A 983 -81.32 4.39 14.89
CA ASP A 983 -82.02 3.12 14.66
C ASP A 983 -81.17 1.85 14.90
N PHE A 984 -80.00 2.01 15.54
CA PHE A 984 -78.99 0.96 15.70
C PHE A 984 -79.48 -0.28 16.45
N GLU A 985 -79.21 -1.45 15.84
CA GLU A 985 -79.41 -2.76 16.44
C GLU A 985 -78.16 -3.63 16.26
N ARG A 986 -77.93 -4.57 17.18
CA ARG A 986 -76.85 -5.56 17.09
C ARG A 986 -76.99 -6.47 15.86
N SER A 987 -78.23 -6.70 15.40
CA SER A 987 -78.59 -7.45 14.19
C SER A 987 -77.88 -6.93 12.93
N MET A 988 -77.82 -5.61 12.73
CA MET A 988 -77.21 -4.99 11.54
C MET A 988 -75.70 -5.23 11.47
N VAL A 989 -74.98 -5.09 12.60
CA VAL A 989 -73.54 -5.41 12.66
C VAL A 989 -73.29 -6.91 12.48
N SER A 990 -74.17 -7.78 12.99
CA SER A 990 -74.08 -9.22 12.73
C SER A 990 -74.29 -9.57 11.25
N ALA A 991 -75.25 -8.94 10.57
CA ALA A 991 -75.50 -9.15 9.14
C ALA A 991 -74.34 -8.67 8.26
N VAL A 992 -73.80 -7.46 8.54
CA VAL A 992 -72.60 -6.95 7.85
C VAL A 992 -71.38 -7.83 8.13
N LYS A 993 -71.22 -8.39 9.34
CA LYS A 993 -70.15 -9.34 9.66
C LYS A 993 -70.28 -10.67 8.91
N ALA A 994 -71.48 -11.22 8.78
CA ALA A 994 -71.72 -12.42 7.99
C ALA A 994 -71.36 -12.16 6.51
N LYS A 995 -71.87 -11.08 5.93
CA LYS A 995 -71.55 -10.69 4.55
C LYS A 995 -70.06 -10.42 4.34
N ALA A 996 -69.37 -9.80 5.30
CA ALA A 996 -67.93 -9.57 5.24
C ALA A 996 -67.09 -10.86 5.28
N ALA A 997 -67.62 -11.94 5.85
CA ALA A 997 -66.98 -13.26 5.82
C ALA A 997 -67.24 -14.04 4.51
N GLU A 998 -68.35 -13.74 3.83
CA GLU A 998 -68.70 -14.30 2.51
C GLU A 998 -68.03 -13.56 1.33
N LEU A 999 -67.75 -12.26 1.48
CA LEU A 999 -67.34 -11.37 0.40
C LEU A 999 -65.82 -11.43 0.11
N SER A 1000 -65.43 -12.17 -0.92
CA SER A 1000 -64.09 -12.08 -1.51
C SER A 1000 -63.97 -10.89 -2.47
N VAL A 1001 -63.03 -9.97 -2.20
CA VAL A 1001 -62.69 -8.83 -3.09
C VAL A 1001 -61.21 -8.95 -3.51
N GLU A 1002 -60.91 -8.61 -4.77
CA GLU A 1002 -59.53 -8.55 -5.26
C GLU A 1002 -58.75 -7.42 -4.56
N ARG A 1003 -57.51 -7.71 -4.14
CA ARG A 1003 -56.67 -6.69 -3.47
C ARG A 1003 -56.02 -5.79 -4.51
N GLY A 1004 -56.40 -4.51 -4.52
CA GLY A 1004 -55.78 -3.48 -5.34
C GLY A 1004 -54.54 -2.88 -4.68
N ALA A 1005 -54.15 -1.69 -5.15
CA ALA A 1005 -53.28 -0.80 -4.37
C ALA A 1005 -54.03 -0.32 -3.11
N GLU A 1006 -53.33 -0.05 -2.01
CA GLU A 1006 -53.94 0.53 -0.81
C GLU A 1006 -54.60 1.88 -1.12
N THR A 1007 -55.70 2.18 -0.44
CA THR A 1007 -56.44 3.43 -0.58
C THR A 1007 -56.37 4.26 0.70
N ILE A 1008 -56.94 5.45 0.67
CA ILE A 1008 -57.11 6.28 1.87
C ILE A 1008 -57.90 5.58 2.99
N MET A 1009 -58.80 4.62 2.69
CA MET A 1009 -59.46 3.81 3.74
C MET A 1009 -58.50 2.88 4.47
N GLY A 1010 -57.33 2.59 3.92
CA GLY A 1010 -56.23 1.91 4.60
C GLY A 1010 -55.64 2.71 5.76
N ARG A 1011 -55.81 4.03 5.81
CA ARG A 1011 -55.45 4.91 6.95
C ARG A 1011 -56.55 4.94 8.02
N VAL A 1012 -57.81 4.84 7.61
CA VAL A 1012 -59.00 4.94 8.49
C VAL A 1012 -59.25 3.62 9.25
N ARG A 1013 -58.44 3.34 10.29
CA ARG A 1013 -58.43 2.07 11.05
C ARG A 1013 -59.16 2.14 12.38
#